data_AF-A0A1V5YYG6-F1
#
_entry.id   AF-A0A1V5YYG6-F1
#
_cell.length_a   1.000
_cell.length_b   1.000
_cell.length_c   1.000
_cell.angle_alpha   90.00
_cell.angle_beta   90.00
_cell.angle_gamma   90.00
#
_symmetry.space_group_name_H-M   'P 1'
#
loop_
_entity.id
_entity.type
_entity.pdbx_description
1 polymer ?
#
loop_
_entity_poly.entity_id
_entity_poly.type
_entity_poly.pdbx_seq_one_letter_code
_entity_poly.pdbx_strand_id
1 'polypeptide(L)'
;MAIGKKKKKNISSSFPTEAAPAERFIQIGGGGEAEADMGLRSLWPDHFAPPSRALFLASSWLILTVLLCAAASFGAFTAVKESLAALLGLQFPDQVDPGNFDMAFVISALSGTVLFSLIHPSLGIGLIILARTWLDGYTFPLDNLYFVWAIYLLALIWLVRVFHGKDRPLTFPPPLVVFSLLIVYLFLTLPFSWQYGQSYPLVWLWVGYLTLFAVSLHVTGVPRIRKLLLFLFLAAMGAQALFSVLHFSFLLPYLRTIVQNPAILQRYFNTDVITPELARRFMVNRAFGSMLFPNALAGYLILGIPFAFALCWATAGSYKQALRELRRKARTVTELRERALLLGISVIPGMLVFILFLFVTYFPKEYWLEETPLPWYYSLSVLILFAMILACATALFCFSLLCRCSSLSSWWALLRFPALLALFPLLLYTLWITYSRGAFLGLLASSGFSFLLYKINPGSGLPRFFRRSAALLMTLTLVLLISLILVQSFCAPPSWAQQPGSAGESKPSVAITSEGVAVTTSDLADPTTFGFRLGYWQVAARLFFANWQWGTGLGNFQIGYPVYQFMGAGDVREAHNGYLQFFCETGLGGGLLFLAFWAYFVIWGAASVLRQQDKKEKRILAGMYAGILAFALHAALDINFSHPSLMMLALFFCGAFYGRVSSGSPMHGATAEGEVPGERALPSLPFMQRFMSVVLALGLLLAGNASFRLYKQNIALNRLRLVNLSWDEQQKMRFQNLQFFLLEVPSYALARDRGEDIKKPPRLPLSAARMLIEDETVLTTAFAFYRPDPQVPGKFHRIQEGEIVPESALAIVRKPWYLFKRAIPAGLKRIDELIAQDRRFPHSTELALHIASWYEIYAQRVFNDAVADQRPGWEANFLEWTEEVLRRNPYHADLYRFKGNAYLWLVLGREKDEESDRSYLEKAKASFEEMLKYCPLSSGHRYVYAGAMEKMAEWYRAKGDAEEAQRCLDKMGALRAEAFGLDTQRAHSHVYPR
;
A
#
# COMPACT_ATOMS: atom_id res chain seq x y z
N MET A 1 49.31 -1.83 -55.41
CA MET A 1 49.69 -0.50 -55.94
C MET A 1 50.55 0.23 -54.90
N ALA A 2 51.27 1.30 -55.29
CA ALA A 2 52.27 2.08 -54.53
C ALA A 2 52.19 2.03 -52.97
N ILE A 3 53.26 1.78 -52.19
CA ILE A 3 54.54 2.52 -52.06
C ILE A 3 54.31 3.99 -51.63
N GLY A 4 54.79 4.54 -50.52
CA GLY A 4 55.63 4.02 -49.41
C GLY A 4 56.95 4.80 -49.24
N LYS A 5 57.29 5.22 -48.00
CA LYS A 5 58.64 5.69 -47.55
C LYS A 5 58.69 5.73 -46.01
N LYS A 6 59.58 4.93 -45.39
CA LYS A 6 60.89 5.31 -44.80
C LYS A 6 60.77 6.22 -43.55
N LYS A 7 60.97 5.72 -42.32
CA LYS A 7 62.19 5.17 -41.66
C LYS A 7 63.00 6.24 -40.90
N LYS A 8 63.21 6.00 -39.61
CA LYS A 8 64.55 5.72 -39.04
C LYS A 8 64.43 4.77 -37.82
N LYS A 9 65.49 4.01 -37.54
CA LYS A 9 65.66 3.09 -36.41
C LYS A 9 66.70 3.68 -35.44
N ASN A 10 66.79 3.13 -34.23
CA ASN A 10 67.97 2.38 -33.74
C ASN A 10 67.50 1.41 -32.62
N ILE A 11 67.78 0.09 -32.70
CA ILE A 11 68.93 -0.67 -32.11
C ILE A 11 68.79 -0.78 -30.57
N SER A 12 68.89 -1.93 -29.89
CA SER A 12 69.44 -3.30 -30.13
C SER A 12 68.45 -4.40 -29.65
N SER A 13 68.20 -5.54 -30.33
CA SER A 13 68.92 -6.86 -30.29
C SER A 13 69.25 -7.41 -28.88
N SER A 14 69.09 -8.73 -28.57
CA SER A 14 69.06 -9.93 -29.44
C SER A 14 68.11 -11.09 -29.01
N PHE A 15 67.86 -12.00 -29.97
CA PHE A 15 67.13 -13.31 -29.95
C PHE A 15 67.87 -14.44 -29.19
N PRO A 16 67.38 -15.71 -29.07
CA PRO A 16 66.19 -16.41 -29.66
C PRO A 16 65.21 -16.96 -28.56
N THR A 17 64.43 -18.08 -28.60
CA THR A 17 64.31 -19.30 -29.46
C THR A 17 62.92 -20.01 -29.34
N GLU A 18 62.72 -21.02 -30.20
CA GLU A 18 61.73 -22.13 -30.28
C GLU A 18 61.74 -23.13 -29.08
N ALA A 19 60.86 -24.15 -28.90
CA ALA A 19 59.51 -24.51 -29.39
C ALA A 19 58.89 -25.63 -28.48
N ALA A 20 57.67 -26.12 -28.79
CA ALA A 20 56.93 -27.20 -28.08
C ALA A 20 56.97 -28.54 -28.89
N PRO A 21 56.37 -29.71 -28.47
CA PRO A 21 55.47 -29.98 -27.32
C PRO A 21 55.66 -31.37 -26.61
N ALA A 22 54.65 -31.79 -25.81
CA ALA A 22 54.17 -33.18 -25.56
C ALA A 22 54.34 -33.89 -24.17
N GLU A 23 53.20 -34.43 -23.71
CA GLU A 23 52.88 -35.60 -22.86
C GLU A 23 53.70 -36.07 -21.61
N ARG A 24 52.95 -36.06 -20.47
CA ARG A 24 52.81 -37.11 -19.41
C ARG A 24 53.87 -37.35 -18.31
N PHE A 25 53.28 -37.81 -17.18
CA PHE A 25 53.76 -38.71 -16.11
C PHE A 25 54.23 -38.18 -14.73
N ILE A 26 53.81 -38.98 -13.72
CA ILE A 26 54.24 -39.10 -12.31
C ILE A 26 53.74 -38.05 -11.29
N GLN A 27 53.04 -38.57 -10.27
CA GLN A 27 52.84 -37.93 -8.97
C GLN A 27 54.04 -38.24 -8.05
N ILE A 28 54.58 -37.23 -7.36
CA ILE A 28 55.18 -37.40 -6.03
C ILE A 28 54.63 -36.28 -5.15
N GLY A 29 54.28 -36.60 -3.90
CA GLY A 29 53.55 -35.69 -3.02
C GLY A 29 54.43 -34.61 -2.37
N GLY A 30 53.91 -33.38 -2.33
CA GLY A 30 54.42 -32.31 -1.48
C GLY A 30 53.27 -31.72 -0.66
N GLY A 31 53.28 -31.96 0.65
CA GLY A 31 52.31 -31.35 1.58
C GLY A 31 52.64 -29.88 1.81
N GLY A 32 52.18 -29.00 0.91
CA GLY A 32 52.38 -27.55 0.97
C GLY A 32 51.06 -26.80 1.21
N GLU A 33 51.13 -25.72 1.98
CA GLU A 33 49.96 -24.96 2.45
C GLU A 33 49.09 -24.44 1.30
N ALA A 34 47.78 -24.64 1.39
CA ALA A 34 46.83 -23.97 0.51
C ALA A 34 46.72 -22.49 0.90
N GLU A 35 47.49 -21.63 0.23
CA GLU A 35 47.38 -20.18 0.37
C GLU A 35 45.95 -19.73 0.08
N ALA A 36 45.26 -19.26 1.12
CA ALA A 36 43.91 -18.75 1.02
C ALA A 36 43.93 -17.32 0.47
N ASP A 37 44.18 -17.18 -0.84
CA ASP A 37 44.06 -15.91 -1.59
C ASP A 37 42.68 -15.29 -1.34
N MET A 38 42.65 -14.27 -0.49
CA MET A 38 41.44 -13.56 -0.10
C MET A 38 41.08 -12.42 -1.05
N GLY A 39 41.66 -12.42 -2.26
CA GLY A 39 41.28 -11.52 -3.33
C GLY A 39 39.77 -11.52 -3.59
N LEU A 40 39.24 -10.35 -3.98
CA LEU A 40 37.81 -10.05 -4.15
C LEU A 40 36.98 -11.11 -4.92
N ARG A 41 37.62 -11.92 -5.76
CA ARG A 41 37.01 -13.04 -6.50
C ARG A 41 36.51 -14.17 -5.59
N SER A 42 37.16 -14.48 -4.47
CA SER A 42 36.75 -15.57 -3.57
C SER A 42 35.49 -15.25 -2.76
N LEU A 43 35.24 -13.95 -2.51
CA LEU A 43 34.08 -13.45 -1.76
C LEU A 43 32.86 -13.17 -2.66
N TRP A 44 33.08 -12.81 -3.93
CA TRP A 44 32.00 -12.53 -4.87
C TRP A 44 31.24 -13.81 -5.26
N PRO A 45 29.91 -13.77 -5.49
CA PRO A 45 29.17 -14.95 -5.95
C PRO A 45 29.28 -15.12 -7.47
N ASP A 46 29.61 -16.33 -7.93
CA ASP A 46 29.86 -16.65 -9.35
C ASP A 46 28.63 -16.44 -10.27
N HIS A 47 27.42 -16.49 -9.70
CA HIS A 47 26.17 -16.23 -10.41
C HIS A 47 25.86 -14.74 -10.65
N PHE A 48 26.59 -13.82 -10.00
CA PHE A 48 26.42 -12.37 -10.14
C PHE A 48 27.21 -11.84 -11.34
N ALA A 49 26.83 -10.68 -11.87
CA ALA A 49 27.69 -9.95 -12.81
C ALA A 49 29.09 -9.70 -12.21
N PRO A 50 30.18 -9.69 -13.02
CA PRO A 50 31.54 -9.50 -12.52
C PRO A 50 31.69 -8.22 -11.68
N PRO A 51 32.58 -8.19 -10.64
CA PRO A 51 32.68 -7.07 -9.70
C PRO A 51 32.82 -5.69 -10.34
N SER A 52 33.57 -5.56 -11.43
CA SER A 52 33.73 -4.30 -12.18
C SER A 52 32.42 -3.83 -12.83
N ARG A 53 31.66 -4.76 -13.44
CA ARG A 53 30.33 -4.48 -14.01
C ARG A 53 29.31 -4.20 -12.91
N ALA A 54 29.40 -4.87 -11.77
CA ALA A 54 28.52 -4.65 -10.63
C ALA A 54 28.75 -3.27 -9.98
N LEU A 55 30.01 -2.88 -9.79
CA LEU A 55 30.39 -1.53 -9.36
C LEU A 55 29.89 -0.49 -10.36
N PHE A 56 30.14 -0.68 -11.67
CA PHE A 56 29.65 0.23 -12.70
C PHE A 56 28.12 0.43 -12.66
N LEU A 57 27.34 -0.66 -12.55
CA LEU A 57 25.87 -0.59 -12.48
C LEU A 57 25.38 0.12 -11.20
N ALA A 58 26.00 -0.15 -10.04
CA ALA A 58 25.65 0.49 -8.78
C ALA A 58 26.04 1.99 -8.77
N SER A 59 27.22 2.34 -9.26
CA SER A 59 27.67 3.73 -9.44
C SER A 59 26.80 4.47 -10.46
N SER A 60 26.38 3.82 -11.55
CA SER A 60 25.46 4.41 -12.53
C SER A 60 24.10 4.74 -11.90
N TRP A 61 23.55 3.85 -11.07
CA TRP A 61 22.31 4.14 -10.32
C TRP A 61 22.49 5.29 -9.32
N LEU A 62 23.61 5.33 -8.60
CA LEU A 62 23.89 6.40 -7.63
C LEU A 62 24.04 7.77 -8.33
N ILE A 63 24.83 7.83 -9.40
CA ILE A 63 25.02 9.04 -10.21
C ILE A 63 23.69 9.47 -10.82
N LEU A 64 22.93 8.55 -11.41
CA LEU A 64 21.58 8.84 -11.93
C LEU A 64 20.68 9.40 -10.83
N THR A 65 20.66 8.80 -9.65
CA THR A 65 19.82 9.28 -8.53
C THR A 65 20.23 10.67 -8.06
N VAL A 66 21.53 10.97 -7.97
CA VAL A 66 22.03 12.33 -7.64
C VAL A 66 21.64 13.33 -8.73
N LEU A 67 21.75 12.97 -10.01
CA LEU A 67 21.33 13.82 -11.13
C LEU A 67 19.82 14.05 -11.16
N LEU A 68 19.00 13.03 -10.89
CA LEU A 68 17.54 13.15 -10.78
C LEU A 68 17.16 14.06 -9.60
N CYS A 69 17.78 13.90 -8.42
CA CYS A 69 17.52 14.77 -7.27
C CYS A 69 17.98 16.21 -7.52
N ALA A 70 19.12 16.43 -8.18
CA ALA A 70 19.57 17.77 -8.56
C ALA A 70 18.63 18.42 -9.57
N ALA A 71 18.22 17.69 -10.61
CA ALA A 71 17.22 18.14 -11.58
C ALA A 71 15.89 18.50 -10.91
N ALA A 72 15.45 17.73 -9.90
CA ALA A 72 14.26 18.04 -9.12
C ALA A 72 14.40 19.32 -8.28
N SER A 73 15.56 19.56 -7.65
CA SER A 73 15.85 20.81 -6.93
C SER A 73 15.83 22.05 -7.83
N PHE A 74 16.12 21.89 -9.12
CA PHE A 74 16.05 22.97 -10.12
C PHE A 74 14.71 23.03 -10.87
N GLY A 75 13.70 22.26 -10.48
CA GLY A 75 12.37 22.28 -11.11
C GLY A 75 12.31 21.67 -12.52
N ALA A 76 13.33 20.92 -12.94
CA ALA A 76 13.49 20.48 -14.33
C ALA A 76 12.47 19.42 -14.79
N PHE A 77 11.76 18.74 -13.87
CA PHE A 77 10.66 17.84 -14.24
C PHE A 77 9.34 18.57 -14.49
N THR A 78 9.19 19.85 -14.14
CA THR A 78 7.96 20.61 -14.44
C THR A 78 7.68 20.61 -15.94
N ALA A 79 8.65 21.01 -16.77
CA ALA A 79 8.52 20.96 -18.23
C ALA A 79 8.32 19.53 -18.81
N VAL A 80 8.83 18.50 -18.12
CA VAL A 80 8.59 17.10 -18.49
C VAL A 80 7.16 16.68 -18.16
N LYS A 81 6.63 17.12 -17.01
CA LYS A 81 5.22 16.95 -16.65
C LYS A 81 4.32 17.71 -17.64
N GLU A 82 4.60 18.97 -17.95
CA GLU A 82 3.85 19.74 -18.96
C GLU A 82 3.79 19.02 -20.32
N SER A 83 4.93 18.52 -20.79
CA SER A 83 5.03 17.72 -22.03
C SER A 83 4.20 16.43 -21.96
N LEU A 84 4.22 15.73 -20.82
CA LEU A 84 3.40 14.54 -20.59
C LEU A 84 1.91 14.88 -20.48
N ALA A 85 1.55 16.04 -19.93
CA ALA A 85 0.17 16.50 -19.78
C ALA A 85 -0.44 16.82 -21.15
N ALA A 86 0.30 17.51 -22.02
CA ALA A 86 -0.07 17.74 -23.42
C ALA A 86 -0.23 16.41 -24.18
N LEU A 87 0.71 15.46 -24.03
CA LEU A 87 0.61 14.12 -24.63
C LEU A 87 -0.58 13.31 -24.09
N LEU A 88 -0.95 13.53 -22.82
CA LEU A 88 -2.15 12.95 -22.21
C LEU A 88 -3.44 13.73 -22.55
N GLY A 89 -3.39 14.76 -23.40
CA GLY A 89 -4.56 15.54 -23.82
C GLY A 89 -5.22 16.29 -22.68
N LEU A 90 -4.45 16.71 -21.67
CA LEU A 90 -4.92 17.64 -20.65
C LEU A 90 -5.02 19.03 -21.24
N GLN A 91 -6.09 19.76 -20.88
CA GLN A 91 -6.42 21.06 -21.48
C GLN A 91 -5.64 22.23 -20.91
N PHE A 92 -5.03 22.02 -19.75
CA PHE A 92 -4.20 22.96 -18.99
C PHE A 92 -2.90 22.22 -18.62
N PRO A 93 -2.00 21.98 -19.59
CA PRO A 93 -0.79 21.16 -19.38
C PRO A 93 0.25 21.86 -18.49
N ASP A 94 0.22 23.18 -18.45
CA ASP A 94 0.91 24.08 -17.54
C ASP A 94 0.55 23.83 -16.06
N GLN A 95 -0.71 23.46 -15.77
CA GLN A 95 -1.22 23.34 -14.39
C GLN A 95 -0.91 21.98 -13.74
N VAL A 96 0.28 21.43 -13.98
CA VAL A 96 0.78 20.22 -13.33
C VAL A 96 1.10 20.45 -11.84
N ASP A 97 1.34 19.37 -11.10
CA ASP A 97 1.82 19.43 -9.73
C ASP A 97 3.30 19.87 -9.71
N PRO A 98 3.66 20.98 -9.02
CA PRO A 98 5.02 21.51 -9.02
C PRO A 98 6.00 20.68 -8.16
N GLY A 99 5.52 19.67 -7.44
CA GLY A 99 6.38 18.66 -6.83
C GLY A 99 7.24 18.01 -7.91
N ASN A 100 8.56 18.07 -7.74
CA ASN A 100 9.52 17.54 -8.70
C ASN A 100 10.21 16.25 -8.20
N PHE A 101 10.25 16.05 -6.87
CA PHE A 101 10.91 14.92 -6.23
C PHE A 101 10.15 13.60 -6.38
N ASP A 102 8.83 13.63 -6.54
CA ASP A 102 7.99 12.45 -6.78
C ASP A 102 8.46 11.67 -8.02
N MET A 103 8.70 12.39 -9.12
CA MET A 103 9.19 11.84 -10.38
C MET A 103 10.64 11.36 -10.25
N ALA A 104 11.51 12.11 -9.57
CA ALA A 104 12.88 11.69 -9.31
C ALA A 104 12.95 10.38 -8.50
N PHE A 105 12.15 10.24 -7.44
CA PHE A 105 12.11 9.04 -6.61
C PHE A 105 11.54 7.82 -7.35
N VAL A 106 10.44 7.97 -8.10
CA VAL A 106 9.87 6.85 -8.89
C VAL A 106 10.83 6.38 -9.98
N ILE A 107 11.48 7.30 -10.69
CA ILE A 107 12.49 6.93 -11.71
C ILE A 107 13.72 6.28 -11.06
N SER A 108 14.23 6.81 -9.94
CA SER A 108 15.34 6.20 -9.18
C SER A 108 15.00 4.78 -8.68
N ALA A 109 13.80 4.55 -8.16
CA ALA A 109 13.37 3.25 -7.65
C ALA A 109 13.22 2.19 -8.76
N LEU A 110 12.58 2.54 -9.88
CA LEU A 110 12.41 1.63 -11.02
C LEU A 110 13.74 1.35 -11.74
N SER A 111 14.55 2.38 -12.00
CA SER A 111 15.88 2.21 -12.60
C SER A 111 16.83 1.44 -11.67
N GLY A 112 16.77 1.66 -10.36
CA GLY A 112 17.49 0.88 -9.36
C GLY A 112 17.10 -0.59 -9.40
N THR A 113 15.79 -0.90 -9.41
CA THR A 113 15.32 -2.29 -9.53
C THR A 113 15.88 -2.97 -10.77
N VAL A 114 15.91 -2.30 -11.92
CA VAL A 114 16.52 -2.80 -13.17
C VAL A 114 18.03 -2.99 -13.03
N LEU A 115 18.77 -1.95 -12.66
CA LEU A 115 20.24 -1.95 -12.61
C LEU A 115 20.79 -2.97 -11.61
N PHE A 116 20.19 -3.09 -10.43
CA PHE A 116 20.56 -4.10 -9.44
C PHE A 116 20.13 -5.52 -9.87
N SER A 117 19.00 -5.69 -10.55
CA SER A 117 18.61 -7.01 -11.11
C SER A 117 19.55 -7.49 -12.22
N LEU A 118 20.12 -6.56 -13.01
CA LEU A 118 21.16 -6.85 -14.01
C LEU A 118 22.49 -7.30 -13.38
N ILE A 119 22.76 -6.94 -12.12
CA ILE A 119 23.84 -7.56 -11.33
C ILE A 119 23.42 -8.97 -10.93
N HIS A 120 22.28 -9.08 -10.23
CA HIS A 120 21.60 -10.34 -9.93
C HIS A 120 20.16 -10.08 -9.47
N PRO A 121 19.12 -10.83 -9.91
CA PRO A 121 17.72 -10.57 -9.55
C PRO A 121 17.45 -10.45 -8.04
N SER A 122 18.21 -11.14 -7.19
CA SER A 122 18.08 -11.01 -5.73
C SER A 122 18.35 -9.60 -5.19
N LEU A 123 19.15 -8.77 -5.86
CA LEU A 123 19.40 -7.41 -5.39
C LEU A 123 18.19 -6.50 -5.65
N GLY A 124 17.49 -6.69 -6.77
CA GLY A 124 16.20 -6.05 -7.01
C GLY A 124 15.11 -6.49 -6.02
N ILE A 125 15.03 -7.78 -5.68
CA ILE A 125 14.12 -8.26 -4.60
C ILE A 125 14.51 -7.59 -3.27
N GLY A 126 15.81 -7.43 -3.01
CA GLY A 126 16.32 -6.70 -1.85
C GLY A 126 15.83 -5.25 -1.76
N LEU A 127 15.93 -4.49 -2.86
CA LEU A 127 15.38 -3.13 -2.94
C LEU A 127 13.86 -3.10 -2.73
N ILE A 128 13.13 -4.00 -3.37
CA ILE A 128 11.66 -4.11 -3.25
C ILE A 128 11.25 -4.37 -1.78
N ILE A 129 11.95 -5.27 -1.07
CA ILE A 129 11.72 -5.53 0.37
C ILE A 129 12.01 -4.30 1.21
N LEU A 130 13.14 -3.63 0.97
CA LEU A 130 13.54 -2.43 1.72
C LEU A 130 12.60 -1.24 1.50
N ALA A 131 12.03 -1.09 0.30
CA ALA A 131 11.12 0.01 -0.03
C ALA A 131 9.67 -0.25 0.45
N ARG A 132 9.19 -1.50 0.38
CA ARG A 132 7.78 -1.85 0.69
C ARG A 132 7.37 -1.52 2.12
N THR A 133 8.31 -1.49 3.06
CA THR A 133 8.05 -1.15 4.46
C THR A 133 7.80 0.34 4.72
N TRP A 134 7.94 1.23 3.74
CA TRP A 134 7.79 2.68 3.95
C TRP A 134 6.61 3.31 3.21
N LEU A 135 5.99 2.61 2.27
CA LEU A 135 4.83 3.08 1.51
C LEU A 135 3.60 2.23 1.86
N ASP A 136 2.59 2.85 2.46
CA ASP A 136 1.29 2.20 2.65
C ASP A 136 0.55 2.09 1.32
N GLY A 137 0.21 0.86 0.96
CA GLY A 137 -0.57 0.53 -0.22
C GLY A 137 -2.07 0.38 0.04
N TYR A 138 -2.52 0.49 1.29
CA TYR A 138 -3.93 0.40 1.65
C TYR A 138 -4.63 1.76 1.47
N THR A 139 -3.99 2.84 1.94
CA THR A 139 -4.45 4.22 1.78
C THR A 139 -4.21 4.76 0.36
N PHE A 140 -3.15 4.29 -0.31
CA PHE A 140 -2.85 4.65 -1.71
C PHE A 140 -2.79 3.39 -2.60
N PRO A 141 -3.94 2.81 -3.01
CA PRO A 141 -3.99 1.55 -3.74
C PRO A 141 -3.24 1.53 -5.09
N LEU A 142 -3.12 2.69 -5.75
CA LEU A 142 -2.50 2.83 -7.06
C LEU A 142 -0.97 2.86 -7.00
N ASP A 143 -0.38 3.36 -5.91
CA ASP A 143 1.06 3.38 -5.69
C ASP A 143 1.65 1.95 -5.61
N ASN A 144 0.81 0.95 -5.35
CA ASN A 144 1.18 -0.47 -5.49
C ASN A 144 1.60 -0.85 -6.91
N LEU A 145 1.12 -0.15 -7.95
CA LEU A 145 1.46 -0.46 -9.34
C LEU A 145 2.96 -0.30 -9.61
N TYR A 146 3.65 0.63 -8.93
CA TYR A 146 5.11 0.75 -9.01
C TYR A 146 5.83 -0.50 -8.49
N PHE A 147 5.34 -1.09 -7.40
CA PHE A 147 5.88 -2.35 -6.88
C PHE A 147 5.58 -3.52 -7.83
N VAL A 148 4.37 -3.57 -8.40
CA VAL A 148 3.99 -4.58 -9.40
C VAL A 148 4.90 -4.49 -10.64
N TRP A 149 5.16 -3.29 -11.17
CA TRP A 149 6.07 -3.11 -12.31
C TRP A 149 7.53 -3.36 -11.96
N ALA A 150 7.98 -3.00 -10.75
CA ALA A 150 9.30 -3.36 -10.25
C ALA A 150 9.48 -4.89 -10.23
N ILE A 151 8.46 -5.62 -9.76
CA ILE A 151 8.41 -7.10 -9.80
C ILE A 151 8.41 -7.62 -11.25
N TYR A 152 7.65 -7.02 -12.16
CA TYR A 152 7.61 -7.45 -13.58
C TYR A 152 8.96 -7.23 -14.30
N LEU A 153 9.57 -6.05 -14.16
CA LEU A 153 10.89 -5.73 -14.73
C LEU A 153 11.97 -6.68 -14.21
N LEU A 154 11.94 -6.97 -12.90
CA LEU A 154 12.81 -7.93 -12.24
C LEU A 154 12.60 -9.35 -12.76
N ALA A 155 11.34 -9.78 -12.92
CA ALA A 155 10.98 -11.09 -13.42
C ALA A 155 11.38 -11.27 -14.90
N LEU A 156 11.24 -10.23 -15.73
CA LEU A 156 11.74 -10.23 -17.11
C LEU A 156 13.26 -10.44 -17.17
N ILE A 157 14.04 -9.74 -16.33
CA ILE A 157 15.49 -9.91 -16.24
C ILE A 157 15.87 -11.32 -15.77
N TRP A 158 15.12 -11.90 -14.82
CA TRP A 158 15.29 -13.29 -14.40
C TRP A 158 14.94 -14.30 -15.50
N LEU A 159 13.81 -14.15 -16.21
CA LEU A 159 13.44 -15.02 -17.33
C LEU A 159 14.47 -14.99 -18.47
N VAL A 160 15.08 -13.82 -18.75
CA VAL A 160 16.20 -13.71 -19.69
C VAL A 160 17.42 -14.50 -19.20
N ARG A 161 17.72 -14.52 -17.88
CA ARG A 161 18.80 -15.36 -17.33
C ARG A 161 18.48 -16.86 -17.42
N VAL A 162 17.22 -17.26 -17.19
CA VAL A 162 16.76 -18.66 -17.33
C VAL A 162 16.82 -19.13 -18.80
N PHE A 163 16.38 -18.31 -19.76
CA PHE A 163 16.48 -18.59 -21.20
C PHE A 163 17.93 -18.87 -21.66
N HIS A 164 18.89 -18.14 -21.08
CA HIS A 164 20.32 -18.31 -21.31
C HIS A 164 20.99 -19.40 -20.45
N GLY A 165 20.23 -20.14 -19.63
CA GLY A 165 20.76 -21.20 -18.76
C GLY A 165 21.67 -20.71 -17.62
N LYS A 166 21.58 -19.43 -17.24
CA LYS A 166 22.42 -18.81 -16.19
C LYS A 166 21.87 -18.95 -14.78
N ASP A 167 20.56 -19.19 -14.69
CA ASP A 167 19.84 -19.51 -13.45
C ASP A 167 19.21 -20.91 -13.56
N ARG A 168 18.66 -21.41 -12.44
CA ARG A 168 17.99 -22.72 -12.39
C ARG A 168 16.82 -22.80 -13.38
N PRO A 169 16.52 -23.99 -13.96
CA PRO A 169 15.35 -24.20 -14.80
C PRO A 169 14.03 -23.86 -14.09
N LEU A 170 13.00 -23.51 -14.86
CA LEU A 170 11.65 -23.31 -14.34
C LEU A 170 11.11 -24.61 -13.77
N THR A 171 10.53 -24.51 -12.57
CA THR A 171 9.83 -25.59 -11.88
C THR A 171 8.44 -25.11 -11.45
N PHE A 172 7.45 -26.01 -11.54
CA PHE A 172 6.06 -25.71 -11.19
C PHE A 172 5.62 -26.60 -10.01
N PRO A 173 6.13 -26.35 -8.79
CA PRO A 173 5.71 -27.11 -7.61
C PRO A 173 4.24 -26.83 -7.28
N PRO A 174 3.52 -27.76 -6.62
CA PRO A 174 2.08 -27.63 -6.35
C PRO A 174 1.56 -26.27 -5.84
N PRO A 175 2.21 -25.56 -4.89
CA PRO A 175 1.72 -24.26 -4.43
C PRO A 175 1.82 -23.18 -5.51
N LEU A 176 2.78 -23.26 -6.44
CA LEU A 176 2.85 -22.35 -7.58
C LEU A 176 1.74 -22.67 -8.59
N VAL A 177 1.39 -23.94 -8.79
CA VAL A 177 0.27 -24.35 -9.66
C VAL A 177 -1.07 -23.90 -9.07
N VAL A 178 -1.33 -24.15 -7.79
CA VAL A 178 -2.57 -23.71 -7.11
C VAL A 178 -2.71 -22.19 -7.14
N PHE A 179 -1.62 -21.44 -6.92
CA PHE A 179 -1.67 -19.99 -6.99
C PHE A 179 -1.86 -19.48 -8.43
N SER A 180 -1.24 -20.10 -9.44
CA SER A 180 -1.54 -19.80 -10.85
C SER A 180 -3.00 -20.07 -11.22
N LEU A 181 -3.59 -21.17 -10.73
CA LEU A 181 -5.01 -21.48 -10.92
C LEU A 181 -5.92 -20.43 -10.26
N LEU A 182 -5.56 -19.92 -9.08
CA LEU A 182 -6.27 -18.81 -8.44
C LEU A 182 -6.22 -17.54 -9.31
N ILE A 183 -5.06 -17.19 -9.88
CA ILE A 183 -4.97 -16.03 -10.78
C ILE A 183 -5.82 -16.22 -12.06
N VAL A 184 -5.81 -17.42 -12.66
CA VAL A 184 -6.69 -17.73 -13.80
C VAL A 184 -8.16 -17.60 -13.41
N TYR A 185 -8.55 -18.13 -12.24
CA TYR A 185 -9.92 -17.99 -11.72
C TYR A 185 -10.32 -16.53 -11.52
N LEU A 186 -9.45 -15.69 -10.93
CA LEU A 186 -9.71 -14.26 -10.76
C LEU A 186 -9.92 -13.52 -12.10
N PHE A 187 -9.23 -13.90 -13.17
CA PHE A 187 -9.50 -13.35 -14.51
C PHE A 187 -10.81 -13.84 -15.11
N LEU A 188 -11.21 -15.09 -14.84
CA LEU A 188 -12.47 -15.66 -15.30
C LEU A 188 -13.69 -15.07 -14.55
N THR A 189 -13.56 -14.73 -13.27
CA THR A 189 -14.65 -14.12 -12.50
C THR A 189 -14.70 -12.60 -12.55
N LEU A 190 -13.62 -11.92 -12.98
CA LEU A 190 -13.56 -10.46 -13.10
C LEU A 190 -14.76 -9.82 -13.84
N PRO A 191 -15.28 -10.37 -14.96
CA PRO A 191 -16.46 -9.81 -15.64
C PRO A 191 -17.77 -9.83 -14.83
N PHE A 192 -17.84 -10.65 -13.76
CA PHE A 192 -19.00 -10.77 -12.88
C PHE A 192 -18.84 -9.96 -11.57
N SER A 193 -17.80 -9.13 -11.46
CA SER A 193 -17.60 -8.25 -10.30
C SER A 193 -18.64 -7.14 -10.23
N TRP A 194 -19.18 -6.87 -9.05
CA TRP A 194 -20.20 -5.84 -8.78
C TRP A 194 -19.76 -4.43 -9.20
N GLN A 195 -18.50 -4.07 -8.90
CA GLN A 195 -17.81 -2.90 -9.45
C GLN A 195 -16.47 -3.34 -10.07
N TYR A 196 -16.48 -3.67 -11.37
CA TYR A 196 -15.29 -4.08 -12.14
C TYR A 196 -14.09 -3.11 -11.95
N GLY A 197 -14.35 -1.81 -11.83
CA GLY A 197 -13.32 -0.78 -11.60
C GLY A 197 -12.48 -0.99 -10.35
N GLN A 198 -13.04 -1.59 -9.28
CA GLN A 198 -12.34 -1.91 -8.04
C GLN A 198 -11.57 -3.23 -8.15
N SER A 199 -12.19 -4.26 -8.74
CA SER A 199 -11.56 -5.57 -8.95
C SER A 199 -10.34 -5.50 -9.87
N TYR A 200 -10.39 -4.69 -10.93
CA TYR A 200 -9.36 -4.61 -11.97
C TYR A 200 -7.93 -4.34 -11.45
N PRO A 201 -7.64 -3.26 -10.69
CA PRO A 201 -6.31 -3.04 -10.12
C PRO A 201 -5.88 -4.16 -9.16
N LEU A 202 -6.81 -4.73 -8.39
CA LEU A 202 -6.51 -5.79 -7.43
C LEU A 202 -6.10 -7.09 -8.13
N VAL A 203 -6.71 -7.46 -9.25
CA VAL A 203 -6.25 -8.64 -10.03
C VAL A 203 -4.80 -8.48 -10.49
N TRP A 204 -4.39 -7.30 -10.97
CA TRP A 204 -2.98 -7.05 -11.34
C TRP A 204 -2.01 -7.04 -10.15
N LEU A 205 -2.46 -6.57 -8.99
CA LEU A 205 -1.71 -6.67 -7.74
C LEU A 205 -1.47 -8.14 -7.36
N TRP A 206 -2.47 -9.01 -7.52
CA TRP A 206 -2.35 -10.45 -7.29
C TRP A 206 -1.52 -11.18 -8.37
N VAL A 207 -1.47 -10.70 -9.61
CA VAL A 207 -0.47 -11.17 -10.61
C VAL A 207 0.96 -10.79 -10.18
N GLY A 208 1.15 -9.59 -9.64
CA GLY A 208 2.42 -9.17 -9.02
C GLY A 208 2.84 -10.08 -7.85
N TYR A 209 1.88 -10.45 -7.00
CA TYR A 209 2.07 -11.39 -5.90
C TYR A 209 2.50 -12.80 -6.35
N LEU A 210 1.80 -13.38 -7.34
CA LEU A 210 2.20 -14.66 -7.95
C LEU A 210 3.61 -14.59 -8.54
N THR A 211 3.93 -13.49 -9.22
CA THR A 211 5.24 -13.27 -9.86
C THR A 211 6.34 -13.16 -8.80
N LEU A 212 6.16 -12.38 -7.74
CA LEU A 212 7.13 -12.26 -6.66
C LEU A 212 7.34 -13.59 -5.94
N PHE A 213 6.26 -14.35 -5.67
CA PHE A 213 6.35 -15.69 -5.10
C PHE A 213 7.18 -16.63 -5.99
N ALA A 214 6.88 -16.66 -7.30
CA ALA A 214 7.56 -17.51 -8.28
C ALA A 214 9.07 -17.20 -8.40
N VAL A 215 9.44 -15.92 -8.54
CA VAL A 215 10.87 -15.53 -8.62
C VAL A 215 11.57 -15.79 -7.29
N SER A 216 10.94 -15.46 -6.15
CA SER A 216 11.51 -15.69 -4.82
C SER A 216 11.78 -17.17 -4.58
N LEU A 217 10.86 -18.06 -4.97
CA LEU A 217 11.02 -19.52 -4.84
C LEU A 217 12.26 -20.03 -5.58
N HIS A 218 12.47 -19.59 -6.83
CA HIS A 218 13.62 -20.03 -7.62
C HIS A 218 14.94 -19.37 -7.17
N VAL A 219 14.95 -18.05 -6.96
CA VAL A 219 16.15 -17.25 -6.63
C VAL A 219 16.68 -17.56 -5.23
N THR A 220 15.81 -17.82 -4.25
CA THR A 220 16.24 -18.18 -2.88
C THR A 220 16.74 -19.63 -2.76
N GLY A 221 16.75 -20.40 -3.85
CA GLY A 221 17.37 -21.73 -3.87
C GLY A 221 18.85 -21.72 -3.48
N VAL A 222 19.59 -20.70 -3.91
CA VAL A 222 21.04 -20.58 -3.63
C VAL A 222 21.30 -20.12 -2.19
N PRO A 223 22.05 -20.89 -1.36
CA PRO A 223 22.21 -20.59 0.07
C PRO A 223 22.90 -19.25 0.41
N ARG A 224 23.76 -18.71 -0.47
CA ARG A 224 24.36 -17.36 -0.27
C ARG A 224 23.28 -16.28 -0.43
N ILE A 225 22.56 -16.28 -1.56
CA ILE A 225 21.46 -15.35 -1.87
C ILE A 225 20.34 -15.42 -0.83
N ARG A 226 19.94 -16.62 -0.39
CA ARG A 226 18.93 -16.81 0.66
C ARG A 226 19.30 -16.14 1.99
N LYS A 227 20.58 -16.18 2.37
CA LYS A 227 21.08 -15.51 3.60
C LYS A 227 21.03 -13.98 3.47
N LEU A 228 21.31 -13.44 2.29
CA LEU A 228 21.23 -12.00 2.02
C LEU A 228 19.78 -11.51 2.08
N LEU A 229 18.87 -12.13 1.35
CA LEU A 229 17.47 -11.72 1.30
C LEU A 229 16.77 -11.80 2.67
N LEU A 230 17.01 -12.87 3.42
CA LEU A 230 16.48 -13.01 4.78
C LEU A 230 17.16 -12.06 5.80
N PHE A 231 18.35 -11.54 5.50
CA PHE A 231 18.97 -10.47 6.28
C PHE A 231 18.32 -9.11 5.97
N LEU A 232 18.14 -8.77 4.69
CA LEU A 232 17.48 -7.52 4.28
C LEU A 232 16.03 -7.43 4.80
N PHE A 233 15.30 -8.55 4.81
CA PHE A 233 13.98 -8.64 5.43
C PHE A 233 13.98 -8.32 6.93
N LEU A 234 14.95 -8.86 7.70
CA LEU A 234 15.08 -8.54 9.13
C LEU A 234 15.61 -7.12 9.38
N ALA A 235 16.42 -6.57 8.47
CA ALA A 235 16.89 -5.19 8.55
C ALA A 235 15.75 -4.19 8.31
N ALA A 236 14.92 -4.42 7.29
CA ALA A 236 13.69 -3.66 7.05
C ALA A 236 12.74 -3.73 8.25
N MET A 237 12.56 -4.93 8.83
CA MET A 237 11.73 -5.11 10.02
C MET A 237 12.28 -4.40 11.26
N GLY A 238 13.61 -4.40 11.45
CA GLY A 238 14.26 -3.68 12.54
C GLY A 238 14.17 -2.16 12.40
N ALA A 239 14.33 -1.63 11.18
CA ALA A 239 14.14 -0.21 10.90
C ALA A 239 12.68 0.22 11.09
N GLN A 240 11.72 -0.60 10.64
CA GLN A 240 10.29 -0.38 10.87
C GLN A 240 9.92 -0.44 12.35
N ALA A 241 10.51 -1.35 13.11
CA ALA A 241 10.30 -1.45 14.56
C ALA A 241 10.82 -0.21 15.29
N LEU A 242 12.05 0.23 14.97
CA LEU A 242 12.63 1.47 15.49
C LEU A 242 11.78 2.70 15.15
N PHE A 243 11.35 2.84 13.89
CA PHE A 243 10.44 3.92 13.48
C PHE A 243 9.11 3.86 14.24
N SER A 244 8.56 2.66 14.47
CA SER A 244 7.28 2.50 15.20
C SER A 244 7.38 2.88 16.67
N VAL A 245 8.54 2.68 17.32
CA VAL A 245 8.80 3.16 18.68
C VAL A 245 8.95 4.69 18.70
N LEU A 246 9.76 5.27 17.80
CA LEU A 246 9.90 6.73 17.68
C LEU A 246 8.57 7.43 17.36
N HIS A 247 7.77 6.82 16.48
CA HIS A 247 6.42 7.25 16.16
C HIS A 247 5.53 7.28 17.41
N PHE A 248 5.53 6.20 18.21
CA PHE A 248 4.73 6.09 19.42
C PHE A 248 5.13 7.12 20.48
N SER A 249 6.43 7.38 20.64
CA SER A 249 6.96 8.31 21.66
C SER A 249 6.89 9.80 21.28
N PHE A 250 6.97 10.16 19.99
CA PHE A 250 7.10 11.57 19.57
C PHE A 250 6.04 12.02 18.56
N LEU A 251 5.82 11.26 17.48
CA LEU A 251 4.88 11.66 16.43
C LEU A 251 3.41 11.56 16.88
N LEU A 252 3.03 10.53 17.64
CA LEU A 252 1.64 10.36 18.08
C LEU A 252 1.18 11.49 19.05
N PRO A 253 1.99 11.94 20.04
CA PRO A 253 1.73 13.17 20.80
C PRO A 253 1.65 14.43 19.92
N TYR A 254 2.54 14.60 18.93
CA TYR A 254 2.52 15.75 18.02
C TYR A 254 1.24 15.81 17.18
N LEU A 255 0.81 14.67 16.62
CA LEU A 255 -0.43 14.55 15.84
C LEU A 255 -1.66 15.01 16.66
N ARG A 256 -1.72 14.67 17.95
CA ARG A 256 -2.81 15.06 18.85
C ARG A 256 -2.93 16.56 19.08
N THR A 257 -1.81 17.28 19.01
CA THR A 257 -1.81 18.75 19.12
C THR A 257 -2.24 19.38 17.79
N ILE A 258 -1.64 18.99 16.66
CA ILE A 258 -1.95 19.64 15.37
C ILE A 258 -3.38 19.36 14.89
N VAL A 259 -3.97 18.22 15.25
CA VAL A 259 -5.36 17.85 14.94
C VAL A 259 -6.38 18.72 15.69
N GLN A 260 -5.96 19.57 16.63
CA GLN A 260 -6.83 20.56 17.26
C GLN A 260 -7.02 21.83 16.41
N ASN A 261 -6.24 21.99 15.33
CA ASN A 261 -6.38 23.11 14.40
C ASN A 261 -7.51 22.85 13.38
N PRO A 262 -8.58 23.67 13.31
CA PRO A 262 -9.67 23.48 12.36
C PRO A 262 -9.24 23.46 10.89
N ALA A 263 -8.16 24.17 10.52
CA ALA A 263 -7.65 24.12 9.14
C ALA A 263 -6.99 22.78 8.80
N ILE A 264 -6.47 22.05 9.80
CA ILE A 264 -5.90 20.70 9.63
C ILE A 264 -7.03 19.67 9.63
N LEU A 265 -8.04 19.82 10.50
CA LEU A 265 -9.25 19.00 10.48
C LEU A 265 -9.98 19.10 9.13
N GLN A 266 -10.21 20.33 8.64
CA GLN A 266 -10.92 20.54 7.38
C GLN A 266 -10.16 19.94 6.20
N ARG A 267 -8.82 20.05 6.20
CA ARG A 267 -7.97 19.53 5.12
C ARG A 267 -7.87 18.01 5.07
N TYR A 268 -7.78 17.33 6.22
CA TYR A 268 -7.54 15.87 6.26
C TYR A 268 -8.78 15.03 6.60
N PHE A 269 -9.82 15.65 7.17
CA PHE A 269 -11.02 14.96 7.63
C PHE A 269 -12.34 15.60 7.11
N ASN A 270 -12.28 16.70 6.36
CA ASN A 270 -13.45 17.44 5.85
C ASN A 270 -14.47 17.84 6.93
N THR A 271 -13.99 18.14 8.14
CA THR A 271 -14.78 18.63 9.28
C THR A 271 -14.01 19.77 9.95
N ASP A 272 -14.71 20.77 10.48
CA ASP A 272 -14.14 21.82 11.33
C ASP A 272 -14.14 21.43 12.82
N VAL A 273 -14.99 20.48 13.21
CA VAL A 273 -15.12 19.95 14.58
C VAL A 273 -14.54 18.54 14.71
N ILE A 274 -13.88 18.27 15.84
CA ILE A 274 -13.41 16.92 16.22
C ILE A 274 -14.61 16.07 16.62
N THR A 275 -14.92 15.03 15.85
CA THR A 275 -16.00 14.08 16.23
C THR A 275 -15.58 13.21 17.42
N PRO A 276 -16.52 12.73 18.26
CA PRO A 276 -16.19 11.87 19.40
C PRO A 276 -15.47 10.58 19.02
N GLU A 277 -15.70 10.06 17.81
CA GLU A 277 -14.95 8.91 17.29
C GLU A 277 -13.52 9.29 16.90
N LEU A 278 -13.32 10.44 16.24
CA LEU A 278 -11.99 10.93 15.84
C LEU A 278 -11.12 11.19 17.08
N ALA A 279 -11.69 11.83 18.11
CA ALA A 279 -11.06 11.98 19.42
C ALA A 279 -10.64 10.63 20.02
N ARG A 280 -11.55 9.65 20.07
CA ARG A 280 -11.26 8.31 20.60
C ARG A 280 -10.14 7.60 19.83
N ARG A 281 -10.13 7.71 18.49
CA ARG A 281 -9.10 7.11 17.62
C ARG A 281 -7.71 7.72 17.87
N PHE A 282 -7.60 9.04 18.06
CA PHE A 282 -6.32 9.69 18.36
C PHE A 282 -5.85 9.46 19.80
N MET A 283 -6.77 9.44 20.77
CA MET A 283 -6.42 9.31 22.19
C MET A 283 -5.82 7.94 22.55
N VAL A 284 -6.19 6.86 21.88
CA VAL A 284 -5.69 5.51 22.20
C VAL A 284 -4.18 5.36 21.86
N ASN A 285 -3.35 5.10 22.88
CA ASN A 285 -1.91 4.88 22.73
C ASN A 285 -1.59 3.51 22.11
N ARG A 286 -1.41 3.46 20.79
CA ARG A 286 -0.98 2.26 20.03
C ARG A 286 -0.02 2.62 18.90
N ALA A 287 1.05 1.84 18.73
CA ALA A 287 2.01 2.01 17.65
C ALA A 287 1.50 1.40 16.33
N PHE A 288 1.72 2.10 15.21
CA PHE A 288 1.39 1.61 13.87
C PHE A 288 2.48 1.85 12.80
N GLY A 289 3.39 2.83 13.02
CA GLY A 289 4.47 3.12 12.07
C GLY A 289 3.94 3.46 10.68
N SER A 290 4.68 3.11 9.63
CA SER A 290 4.29 3.40 8.24
C SER A 290 3.16 2.51 7.72
N MET A 291 2.74 1.50 8.47
CA MET A 291 1.64 0.60 8.09
C MET A 291 0.25 1.16 8.45
N LEU A 292 0.19 2.34 9.07
CA LEU A 292 -1.00 3.11 9.47
C LEU A 292 -2.02 2.44 10.42
N PHE A 293 -2.00 1.11 10.55
CA PHE A 293 -2.86 0.32 11.43
C PHE A 293 -2.02 -0.51 12.41
N PRO A 294 -2.27 -0.45 13.74
CA PRO A 294 -1.48 -1.22 14.72
C PRO A 294 -1.50 -2.73 14.48
N ASN A 295 -2.65 -3.25 14.02
CA ASN A 295 -2.79 -4.68 13.70
C ASN A 295 -1.98 -5.06 12.44
N ALA A 296 -1.85 -4.16 11.47
CA ALA A 296 -1.02 -4.42 10.28
C ALA A 296 0.47 -4.47 10.63
N LEU A 297 0.95 -3.52 11.44
CA LEU A 297 2.30 -3.56 12.00
C LEU A 297 2.55 -4.87 12.78
N ALA A 298 1.60 -5.27 13.63
CA ALA A 298 1.70 -6.53 14.37
C ALA A 298 1.77 -7.76 13.44
N GLY A 299 0.94 -7.79 12.39
CA GLY A 299 0.95 -8.82 11.35
C GLY A 299 2.29 -8.94 10.61
N TYR A 300 2.97 -7.81 10.36
CA TYR A 300 4.34 -7.82 9.83
C TYR A 300 5.35 -8.37 10.85
N LEU A 301 5.29 -7.92 12.11
CA LEU A 301 6.24 -8.33 13.15
C LEU A 301 6.19 -9.84 13.44
N ILE A 302 4.99 -10.44 13.56
CA ILE A 302 4.86 -11.87 13.85
C ILE A 302 5.36 -12.78 12.72
N LEU A 303 5.42 -12.29 11.47
CA LEU A 303 6.03 -13.00 10.35
C LEU A 303 7.54 -13.20 10.54
N GLY A 304 8.22 -12.27 11.23
CA GLY A 304 9.68 -12.29 11.41
C GLY A 304 10.16 -12.71 12.81
N ILE A 305 9.39 -12.45 13.87
CA ILE A 305 9.81 -12.71 15.27
C ILE A 305 10.26 -14.17 15.51
N PRO A 306 9.49 -15.22 15.13
CA PRO A 306 9.92 -16.61 15.33
C PRO A 306 11.17 -16.98 14.52
N PHE A 307 11.33 -16.39 13.33
CA PHE A 307 12.52 -16.57 12.51
C PHE A 307 13.74 -15.89 13.12
N ALA A 308 13.62 -14.65 13.62
CA ALA A 308 14.70 -13.93 14.30
C ALA A 308 15.19 -14.70 15.54
N PHE A 309 14.27 -15.23 16.36
CA PHE A 309 14.58 -16.07 17.51
C PHE A 309 15.34 -17.36 17.11
N ALA A 310 14.77 -18.14 16.18
CA ALA A 310 15.38 -19.38 15.73
C ALA A 310 16.75 -19.16 15.06
N LEU A 311 16.92 -18.02 14.38
CA LEU A 311 18.16 -17.62 13.73
C LEU A 311 19.24 -17.23 14.76
N CYS A 312 18.86 -16.50 15.82
CA CYS A 312 19.74 -16.17 16.95
C CYS A 312 20.26 -17.44 17.63
N TRP A 313 19.36 -18.39 17.93
CA TRP A 313 19.73 -19.71 18.48
C TRP A 313 20.61 -20.52 17.51
N ALA A 314 20.39 -20.41 16.19
CA ALA A 314 21.19 -21.09 15.18
C ALA A 314 22.59 -20.48 14.96
N THR A 315 22.80 -19.20 15.29
CA THR A 315 24.11 -18.51 15.14
C THR A 315 24.97 -18.54 16.41
N ALA A 316 24.38 -18.71 17.60
CA ALA A 316 25.07 -18.74 18.89
C ALA A 316 26.30 -19.69 18.93
N GLY A 317 26.24 -20.85 18.26
CA GLY A 317 27.37 -21.77 18.15
C GLY A 317 28.55 -21.20 17.35
N SER A 318 28.26 -20.58 16.20
CA SER A 318 29.27 -19.94 15.35
C SER A 318 29.87 -18.69 16.02
N TYR A 319 29.07 -17.96 16.81
CA TYR A 319 29.55 -16.86 17.66
C TYR A 319 30.55 -17.33 18.72
N LYS A 320 30.20 -18.40 19.46
CA LYS A 320 31.11 -19.02 20.45
C LYS A 320 32.39 -19.57 19.82
N GLN A 321 32.34 -20.03 18.57
CA GLN A 321 33.53 -20.44 17.83
C GLN A 321 34.41 -19.23 17.46
N ALA A 322 33.85 -18.18 16.85
CA ALA A 322 34.61 -16.99 16.46
C ALA A 322 35.26 -16.28 17.66
N LEU A 323 34.60 -16.26 18.82
CA LEU A 323 35.20 -15.78 20.08
C LEU A 323 36.40 -16.61 20.57
N ARG A 324 36.42 -17.93 20.29
CA ARG A 324 37.57 -18.80 20.62
C ARG A 324 38.74 -18.59 19.65
N GLU A 325 38.44 -18.32 18.37
CA GLU A 325 39.43 -18.00 17.35
C GLU A 325 40.14 -16.67 17.66
N LEU A 326 39.38 -15.61 17.96
CA LEU A 326 39.91 -14.30 18.41
C LEU A 326 40.86 -14.39 19.62
N ARG A 327 40.66 -15.38 20.51
CA ARG A 327 41.49 -15.62 21.70
C ARG A 327 42.73 -16.48 21.43
N ARG A 328 42.85 -17.12 20.26
CA ARG A 328 43.89 -18.12 19.95
C ARG A 328 44.88 -17.70 18.86
N LYS A 329 44.50 -16.86 17.90
CA LYS A 329 45.39 -16.50 16.78
C LYS A 329 45.10 -15.07 16.30
N ALA A 330 46.04 -14.16 16.53
CA ALA A 330 46.01 -12.84 15.89
C ALA A 330 46.58 -12.98 14.46
N ARG A 331 45.75 -12.79 13.43
CA ARG A 331 46.21 -12.65 12.05
C ARG A 331 46.88 -11.28 11.90
N THR A 332 48.17 -11.25 11.60
CA THR A 332 48.87 -10.03 11.19
C THR A 332 48.70 -9.84 9.69
N VAL A 333 47.63 -9.15 9.28
CA VAL A 333 47.46 -8.73 7.87
C VAL A 333 48.61 -7.79 7.51
N THR A 334 49.54 -8.23 6.68
CA THR A 334 50.73 -7.47 6.26
C THR A 334 50.49 -6.72 4.95
N GLU A 335 49.76 -7.30 4.00
CA GLU A 335 49.59 -6.73 2.66
C GLU A 335 48.72 -5.47 2.66
N LEU A 336 49.17 -4.43 1.94
CA LEU A 336 48.47 -3.14 1.87
C LEU A 336 47.10 -3.26 1.18
N ARG A 337 46.97 -4.14 0.17
CA ARG A 337 45.70 -4.34 -0.56
C ARG A 337 44.67 -5.07 0.29
N GLU A 338 45.05 -6.13 1.00
CA GLU A 338 44.16 -6.78 1.98
C GLU A 338 43.69 -5.77 3.05
N ARG A 339 44.60 -4.96 3.63
CA ARG A 339 44.22 -3.90 4.59
C ARG A 339 43.21 -2.91 4.01
N ALA A 340 43.43 -2.41 2.79
CA ALA A 340 42.51 -1.46 2.15
C ALA A 340 41.11 -2.07 1.90
N LEU A 341 41.04 -3.35 1.50
CA LEU A 341 39.78 -4.08 1.32
C LEU A 341 39.03 -4.26 2.65
N LEU A 342 39.73 -4.67 3.71
CA LEU A 342 39.13 -4.85 5.03
C LEU A 342 38.63 -3.52 5.63
N LEU A 343 39.34 -2.41 5.38
CA LEU A 343 38.88 -1.07 5.77
C LEU A 343 37.61 -0.65 5.01
N GLY A 344 37.55 -0.89 3.70
CA GLY A 344 36.34 -0.64 2.90
C GLY A 344 35.12 -1.42 3.39
N ILE A 345 35.30 -2.66 3.86
CA ILE A 345 34.24 -3.47 4.46
C ILE A 345 33.83 -2.92 5.83
N SER A 346 34.77 -2.42 6.65
CA SER A 346 34.47 -1.95 8.01
C SER A 346 33.79 -0.58 8.06
N VAL A 347 33.94 0.25 7.03
CA VAL A 347 33.21 1.53 6.88
C VAL A 347 31.70 1.32 6.79
N ILE A 348 31.22 0.19 6.24
CA ILE A 348 29.78 -0.06 6.05
C ILE A 348 29.00 -0.08 7.40
N PRO A 349 29.42 -0.84 8.44
CA PRO A 349 28.88 -0.70 9.80
C PRO A 349 28.95 0.72 10.36
N GLY A 350 30.05 1.46 10.13
CA GLY A 350 30.20 2.84 10.58
C GLY A 350 29.16 3.78 9.96
N MET A 351 28.98 3.71 8.64
CA MET A 351 27.98 4.49 7.90
C MET A 351 26.55 4.13 8.30
N LEU A 352 26.27 2.87 8.61
CA LEU A 352 24.96 2.47 9.15
C LEU A 352 24.71 3.10 10.54
N VAL A 353 25.72 3.13 11.41
CA VAL A 353 25.61 3.79 12.72
C VAL A 353 25.50 5.31 12.58
N PHE A 354 26.19 5.95 11.64
CA PHE A 354 26.02 7.37 11.31
C PHE A 354 24.57 7.71 10.98
N ILE A 355 23.97 6.97 10.04
CA ILE A 355 22.60 7.19 9.57
C ILE A 355 21.59 6.91 10.70
N LEU A 356 21.72 5.78 11.41
CA LEU A 356 20.81 5.43 12.50
C LEU A 356 20.91 6.40 13.68
N PHE A 357 22.11 6.86 14.05
CA PHE A 357 22.29 7.83 15.12
C PHE A 357 21.65 9.16 14.77
N LEU A 358 21.94 9.71 13.58
CA LEU A 358 21.30 10.95 13.10
C LEU A 358 19.78 10.83 13.04
N PHE A 359 19.26 9.71 12.51
CA PHE A 359 17.82 9.48 12.45
C PHE A 359 17.18 9.46 13.85
N VAL A 360 17.69 8.65 14.78
CA VAL A 360 17.14 8.51 16.14
C VAL A 360 17.24 9.81 16.95
N THR A 361 18.31 10.59 16.77
CA THR A 361 18.53 11.82 17.54
C THR A 361 17.88 13.06 16.93
N TYR A 362 17.67 13.10 15.61
CA TYR A 362 16.95 14.19 14.95
C TYR A 362 15.43 14.00 15.02
N PHE A 363 14.92 12.76 14.98
CA PHE A 363 13.48 12.48 14.94
C PHE A 363 12.64 13.20 16.02
N PRO A 364 13.07 13.26 17.31
CA PRO A 364 12.32 14.00 18.34
C PRO A 364 12.20 15.50 18.05
N LYS A 365 13.23 16.11 17.43
CA LYS A 365 13.31 17.55 17.16
C LYS A 365 12.26 18.02 16.16
N GLU A 366 11.91 17.19 15.18
CA GLU A 366 10.89 17.51 14.16
C GLU A 366 9.46 17.52 14.73
N TYR A 367 9.25 16.89 15.90
CA TYR A 367 7.93 16.66 16.51
C TYR A 367 7.80 17.19 17.95
N TRP A 368 8.81 17.90 18.45
CA TRP A 368 8.70 18.65 19.70
C TRP A 368 8.11 20.05 19.45
N LEU A 369 7.21 20.46 20.34
CA LEU A 369 6.36 21.65 20.18
C LEU A 369 6.86 22.88 20.96
N GLU A 370 7.91 22.75 21.76
CA GLU A 370 8.44 23.84 22.57
C GLU A 370 9.55 24.59 21.82
N GLU A 371 9.39 25.92 21.68
CA GLU A 371 10.43 26.84 21.18
C GLU A 371 11.57 27.01 22.20
N THR A 372 12.27 25.92 22.52
CA THR A 372 13.45 25.96 23.38
C THR A 372 14.67 26.47 22.60
N PRO A 373 15.43 27.45 23.13
CA PRO A 373 16.72 27.83 22.56
C PRO A 373 17.73 26.70 22.80
N LEU A 374 17.79 25.77 21.85
CA LEU A 374 18.41 24.46 22.00
C LEU A 374 19.89 24.52 22.43
N PRO A 375 20.30 23.74 23.46
CA PRO A 375 21.70 23.55 23.82
C PRO A 375 22.61 23.14 22.66
N TRP A 376 23.88 23.52 22.72
CA TRP A 376 24.87 23.40 21.63
C TRP A 376 24.97 22.01 20.97
N TYR A 377 24.72 20.94 21.72
CA TYR A 377 24.76 19.55 21.25
C TYR A 377 23.58 19.15 20.33
N TYR A 378 22.53 19.98 20.23
CA TYR A 378 21.44 19.85 19.26
C TYR A 378 21.61 20.71 17.98
N SER A 379 22.75 21.41 17.84
CA SER A 379 23.12 22.03 16.57
C SER A 379 23.49 20.94 15.55
N LEU A 380 23.00 21.06 14.31
CA LEU A 380 23.12 20.00 13.30
C LEU A 380 24.59 19.64 13.03
N SER A 381 25.48 20.64 13.02
CA SER A 381 26.92 20.47 12.83
C SER A 381 27.58 19.63 13.94
N VAL A 382 27.19 19.86 15.21
CA VAL A 382 27.71 19.09 16.36
C VAL A 382 27.12 17.69 16.38
N LEU A 383 25.84 17.54 16.02
CA LEU A 383 25.20 16.22 15.92
C LEU A 383 25.86 15.36 14.83
N ILE A 384 26.17 15.95 13.67
CA ILE A 384 26.95 15.32 12.59
C ILE A 384 28.36 14.97 13.08
N LEU A 385 29.02 15.82 13.86
CA LEU A 385 30.34 15.54 14.42
C LEU A 385 30.31 14.33 15.38
N PHE A 386 29.36 14.26 16.31
CA PHE A 386 29.20 13.10 17.20
C PHE A 386 28.84 11.83 16.43
N ALA A 387 27.94 11.92 15.45
CA ALA A 387 27.61 10.80 14.56
C ALA A 387 28.86 10.30 13.81
N MET A 388 29.70 11.22 13.31
CA MET A 388 30.93 10.90 12.60
C MET A 388 31.99 10.25 13.52
N ILE A 389 32.16 10.77 14.74
CA ILE A 389 33.05 10.16 15.75
C ILE A 389 32.61 8.73 16.07
N LEU A 390 31.31 8.51 16.32
CA LEU A 390 30.75 7.18 16.60
C LEU A 390 30.86 6.23 15.40
N ALA A 391 30.65 6.74 14.18
CA ALA A 391 30.81 5.99 12.93
C ALA A 391 32.27 5.57 12.69
N CYS A 392 33.22 6.49 12.87
CA CYS A 392 34.66 6.21 12.77
C CYS A 392 35.12 5.22 13.85
N ALA A 393 34.69 5.38 15.10
CA ALA A 393 34.97 4.43 16.17
C ALA A 393 34.41 3.03 15.85
N THR A 394 33.18 2.95 15.33
CA THR A 394 32.55 1.70 14.88
C THR A 394 33.32 1.07 13.72
N ALA A 395 33.75 1.85 12.74
CA ALA A 395 34.51 1.36 11.58
C ALA A 395 35.92 0.88 11.96
N LEU A 396 36.60 1.57 12.89
CA LEU A 396 37.91 1.17 13.44
C LEU A 396 37.79 -0.08 14.31
N PHE A 397 36.74 -0.20 15.12
CA PHE A 397 36.45 -1.43 15.89
C PHE A 397 36.17 -2.61 14.95
N CYS A 398 35.33 -2.41 13.92
CA CYS A 398 35.04 -3.44 12.92
C CYS A 398 36.28 -3.83 12.10
N PHE A 399 37.18 -2.89 11.80
CA PHE A 399 38.47 -3.14 11.15
C PHE A 399 39.42 -3.95 12.04
N SER A 400 39.55 -3.57 13.30
CA SER A 400 40.34 -4.30 14.30
C SER A 400 39.84 -5.74 14.49
N LEU A 401 38.51 -5.95 14.48
CA LEU A 401 37.92 -7.28 14.46
C LEU A 401 38.21 -8.05 13.16
N LEU A 402 38.09 -7.43 11.99
CA LEU A 402 38.41 -8.07 10.70
C LEU A 402 39.85 -8.56 10.66
N CYS A 403 40.80 -7.67 10.96
CA CYS A 403 42.22 -8.00 10.99
C CYS A 403 42.56 -9.14 11.96
N ARG A 404 41.83 -9.27 13.09
CA ARG A 404 42.03 -10.36 14.07
C ARG A 404 41.26 -11.65 13.73
N CYS A 405 40.36 -11.66 12.75
CA CYS A 405 39.56 -12.84 12.41
C CYS A 405 40.30 -13.82 11.50
N SER A 406 40.00 -15.11 11.67
CA SER A 406 40.43 -16.19 10.78
C SER A 406 39.81 -16.08 9.37
N SER A 407 38.56 -15.62 9.32
CA SER A 407 37.71 -15.62 8.13
C SER A 407 36.61 -14.55 8.24
N LEU A 408 36.11 -14.08 7.08
CA LEU A 408 34.95 -13.19 7.02
C LEU A 408 33.69 -13.81 7.66
N SER A 409 33.57 -15.15 7.63
CA SER A 409 32.50 -15.89 8.32
C SER A 409 32.55 -15.79 9.83
N SER A 410 33.75 -15.79 10.43
CA SER A 410 33.93 -15.61 11.88
C SER A 410 33.61 -14.17 12.28
N TRP A 411 34.08 -13.18 11.51
CA TRP A 411 33.71 -11.77 11.70
C TRP A 411 32.20 -11.53 11.59
N TRP A 412 31.56 -12.07 10.55
CA TRP A 412 30.11 -11.96 10.38
C TRP A 412 29.33 -12.64 11.51
N ALA A 413 29.82 -13.75 12.07
CA ALA A 413 29.22 -14.36 13.25
C ALA A 413 29.31 -13.47 14.50
N LEU A 414 30.43 -12.74 14.66
CA LEU A 414 30.67 -11.81 15.78
C LEU A 414 29.77 -10.58 15.75
N LEU A 415 29.47 -10.01 14.57
CA LEU A 415 28.52 -8.90 14.45
C LEU A 415 27.06 -9.36 14.49
N ARG A 416 26.74 -10.45 13.79
CA ARG A 416 25.35 -10.89 13.58
C ARG A 416 24.67 -11.40 14.84
N PHE A 417 25.38 -12.08 15.74
CA PHE A 417 24.74 -12.63 16.94
C PHE A 417 24.33 -11.53 17.94
N PRO A 418 25.18 -10.56 18.31
CA PRO A 418 24.76 -9.38 19.07
C PRO A 418 23.67 -8.56 18.38
N ALA A 419 23.74 -8.36 17.06
CA ALA A 419 22.70 -7.65 16.31
C ALA A 419 21.33 -8.35 16.40
N LEU A 420 21.28 -9.69 16.30
CA LEU A 420 20.05 -10.46 16.50
C LEU A 420 19.57 -10.45 17.97
N LEU A 421 20.49 -10.42 18.92
CA LEU A 421 20.20 -10.35 20.35
C LEU A 421 19.62 -8.98 20.77
N ALA A 422 20.01 -7.90 20.11
CA ALA A 422 19.41 -6.57 20.29
C ALA A 422 18.11 -6.39 19.49
N LEU A 423 18.03 -6.94 18.27
CA LEU A 423 16.84 -6.87 17.42
C LEU A 423 15.64 -7.59 18.05
N PHE A 424 15.83 -8.79 18.61
CA PHE A 424 14.71 -9.60 19.09
C PHE A 424 13.88 -8.93 20.21
N PRO A 425 14.49 -8.34 21.27
CA PRO A 425 13.77 -7.51 22.25
C PRO A 425 13.06 -6.29 21.63
N LEU A 426 13.69 -5.60 20.66
CA LEU A 426 13.06 -4.47 19.96
C LEU A 426 11.79 -4.90 19.20
N LEU A 427 11.84 -6.04 18.50
CA LEU A 427 10.65 -6.57 17.81
C LEU A 427 9.53 -6.97 18.80
N LEU A 428 9.88 -7.58 19.93
CA LEU A 428 8.91 -7.92 20.98
C LEU A 428 8.31 -6.68 21.65
N TYR A 429 9.11 -5.67 21.97
CA TYR A 429 8.63 -4.41 22.53
C TYR A 429 7.75 -3.65 21.55
N THR A 430 8.11 -3.63 20.26
CA THR A 430 7.26 -3.02 19.23
C THR A 430 5.92 -3.77 19.12
N LEU A 431 5.94 -5.11 19.16
CA LEU A 431 4.72 -5.90 19.17
C LEU A 431 3.86 -5.60 20.41
N TRP A 432 4.47 -5.45 21.59
CA TRP A 432 3.81 -5.04 22.83
C TRP A 432 2.99 -3.76 22.65
N ILE A 433 3.63 -2.68 22.18
CA ILE A 433 2.97 -1.37 21.99
C ILE A 433 1.99 -1.32 20.80
N THR A 434 1.85 -2.39 19.99
CA THR A 434 0.71 -2.50 19.04
C THR A 434 -0.61 -2.89 19.74
N TYR A 435 -0.55 -3.54 20.90
CA TYR A 435 -1.69 -4.14 21.60
C TYR A 435 -2.56 -5.09 20.74
N SER A 436 -2.01 -5.70 19.69
CA SER A 436 -2.79 -6.60 18.80
C SER A 436 -2.99 -8.01 19.40
N ARG A 437 -4.11 -8.20 20.11
CA ARG A 437 -4.51 -9.48 20.72
C ARG A 437 -4.41 -10.68 19.78
N GLY A 438 -4.93 -10.55 18.55
CA GLY A 438 -4.88 -11.61 17.53
C GLY A 438 -3.45 -11.98 17.10
N ALA A 439 -2.53 -11.01 17.07
CA ALA A 439 -1.13 -11.25 16.74
C ALA A 439 -0.40 -12.03 17.85
N PHE A 440 -0.64 -11.71 19.14
CA PHE A 440 -0.09 -12.49 20.25
C PHE A 440 -0.58 -13.95 20.24
N LEU A 441 -1.89 -14.16 20.06
CA LEU A 441 -2.46 -15.51 20.02
C LEU A 441 -1.93 -16.31 18.82
N GLY A 442 -1.86 -15.70 17.63
CA GLY A 442 -1.27 -16.32 16.44
C GLY A 442 0.21 -16.67 16.62
N LEU A 443 1.00 -15.77 17.22
CA LEU A 443 2.42 -15.95 17.52
C LEU A 443 2.67 -17.09 18.53
N LEU A 444 1.89 -17.14 19.61
CA LEU A 444 2.00 -18.17 20.64
C LEU A 444 1.61 -19.55 20.10
N ALA A 445 0.47 -19.64 19.40
CA ALA A 445 -0.02 -20.89 18.82
C ALA A 445 0.95 -21.44 17.76
N SER A 446 1.44 -20.59 16.84
CA SER A 446 2.35 -21.04 15.79
C SER A 446 3.73 -21.42 16.33
N SER A 447 4.25 -20.69 17.31
CA SER A 447 5.55 -20.96 17.93
C SER A 447 5.51 -22.24 18.77
N GLY A 448 4.43 -22.45 19.53
CA GLY A 448 4.19 -23.68 20.28
C GLY A 448 4.09 -24.91 19.35
N PHE A 449 3.25 -24.82 18.30
CA PHE A 449 3.12 -25.91 17.33
C PHE A 449 4.45 -26.21 16.61
N SER A 450 5.19 -25.18 16.17
CA SER A 450 6.48 -25.36 15.51
C SER A 450 7.58 -25.89 16.45
N PHE A 451 7.53 -25.54 17.74
CA PHE A 451 8.41 -26.13 18.76
C PHE A 451 8.15 -27.64 18.95
N LEU A 452 6.89 -28.08 18.93
CA LEU A 452 6.54 -29.51 18.93
C LEU A 452 7.09 -30.22 17.69
N LEU A 453 6.92 -29.64 16.49
CA LEU A 453 7.52 -30.17 15.24
C LEU A 453 9.05 -30.24 15.32
N TYR A 454 9.70 -29.24 15.93
CA TYR A 454 11.15 -29.24 16.15
C TYR A 454 11.59 -30.37 17.10
N LYS A 455 10.82 -30.68 18.14
CA LYS A 455 11.11 -31.72 19.14
C LYS A 455 10.94 -33.16 18.63
N ILE A 456 9.99 -33.43 17.72
CA ILE A 456 9.77 -34.77 17.14
C ILE A 456 11.01 -35.20 16.32
N ASN A 457 11.54 -36.40 16.53
CA ASN A 457 12.70 -36.88 15.78
C ASN A 457 12.36 -37.16 14.30
N PRO A 458 13.24 -36.84 13.34
CA PRO A 458 13.08 -37.30 11.97
C PRO A 458 13.14 -38.84 11.91
N GLY A 459 12.37 -39.45 11.01
CA GLY A 459 12.39 -40.91 10.81
C GLY A 459 11.52 -41.72 11.77
N SER A 460 11.16 -41.20 12.96
CA SER A 460 10.01 -41.76 13.69
C SER A 460 8.74 -41.41 12.91
N GLY A 461 8.26 -42.37 12.11
CA GLY A 461 7.08 -42.19 11.28
C GLY A 461 5.89 -41.75 12.15
N LEU A 462 5.20 -40.67 11.75
CA LEU A 462 4.09 -40.14 12.54
C LEU A 462 3.08 -41.27 12.73
N PRO A 463 2.80 -41.73 13.97
CA PRO A 463 1.79 -42.75 14.17
C PRO A 463 0.47 -42.19 13.64
N ARG A 464 -0.36 -43.05 13.02
CA ARG A 464 -1.65 -42.62 12.43
C ARG A 464 -2.52 -41.88 13.45
N PHE A 465 -2.34 -42.20 14.74
CA PHE A 465 -2.74 -41.42 15.90
C PHE A 465 -2.34 -39.94 15.76
N PHE A 466 -1.06 -39.56 15.80
CA PHE A 466 -0.59 -38.15 15.75
C PHE A 466 -1.11 -37.34 14.55
N ARG A 467 -1.43 -37.98 13.41
CA ARG A 467 -2.04 -37.28 12.27
C ARG A 467 -3.49 -36.85 12.55
N ARG A 468 -4.21 -37.63 13.36
CA ARG A 468 -5.50 -37.24 13.97
C ARG A 468 -5.30 -36.40 15.23
N SER A 469 -4.37 -36.76 16.12
CA SER A 469 -4.19 -36.15 17.44
C SER A 469 -3.51 -34.78 17.41
N ALA A 470 -2.73 -34.43 16.39
CA ALA A 470 -2.22 -33.06 16.20
C ALA A 470 -3.28 -32.15 15.56
N ALA A 471 -4.11 -32.68 14.65
CA ALA A 471 -5.31 -31.99 14.20
C ALA A 471 -6.28 -31.80 15.38
N LEU A 472 -6.53 -32.85 16.17
CA LEU A 472 -7.36 -32.81 17.38
C LEU A 472 -6.76 -31.89 18.45
N LEU A 473 -5.43 -31.82 18.65
CA LEU A 473 -4.84 -30.84 19.56
C LEU A 473 -4.99 -29.41 19.02
N MET A 474 -4.78 -29.19 17.72
CA MET A 474 -4.97 -27.88 17.11
C MET A 474 -6.43 -27.43 17.20
N THR A 475 -7.37 -28.33 16.91
CA THR A 475 -8.82 -28.10 17.08
C THR A 475 -9.20 -27.96 18.56
N LEU A 476 -8.68 -28.77 19.49
CA LEU A 476 -8.97 -28.66 20.92
C LEU A 476 -8.34 -27.41 21.54
N THR A 477 -7.16 -26.98 21.10
CA THR A 477 -6.55 -25.72 21.56
C THR A 477 -7.30 -24.54 20.97
N LEU A 478 -7.69 -24.58 19.69
CA LEU A 478 -8.51 -23.55 19.05
C LEU A 478 -9.91 -23.47 19.67
N VAL A 479 -10.56 -24.62 19.91
CA VAL A 479 -11.86 -24.71 20.60
C VAL A 479 -11.72 -24.28 22.05
N LEU A 480 -10.70 -24.68 22.80
CA LEU A 480 -10.48 -24.22 24.17
C LEU A 480 -10.22 -22.71 24.23
N LEU A 481 -9.51 -22.14 23.25
CA LEU A 481 -9.34 -20.69 23.11
C LEU A 481 -10.69 -20.01 22.83
N ILE A 482 -11.44 -20.50 21.86
CA ILE A 482 -12.77 -19.99 21.49
C ILE A 482 -13.76 -20.14 22.65
N SER A 483 -13.69 -21.23 23.41
CA SER A 483 -14.52 -21.48 24.60
C SER A 483 -14.14 -20.59 25.77
N LEU A 484 -12.85 -20.35 26.05
CA LEU A 484 -12.44 -19.36 27.07
C LEU A 484 -12.92 -17.96 26.68
N ILE A 485 -12.74 -17.57 25.40
CA ILE A 485 -13.17 -16.28 24.87
C ILE A 485 -14.70 -16.17 24.98
N LEU A 486 -15.48 -17.17 24.55
CA LEU A 486 -16.94 -17.19 24.65
C LEU A 486 -17.44 -17.16 26.11
N VAL A 487 -16.84 -17.94 27.00
CA VAL A 487 -17.23 -17.97 28.43
C VAL A 487 -16.95 -16.62 29.10
N GLN A 488 -15.85 -15.94 28.74
CA GLN A 488 -15.63 -14.56 29.19
C GLN A 488 -16.60 -13.56 28.51
N SER A 489 -16.97 -13.78 27.23
CA SER A 489 -17.97 -12.96 26.51
C SER A 489 -19.36 -12.92 27.15
N PHE A 490 -19.77 -13.96 27.87
CA PHE A 490 -21.07 -14.01 28.55
C PHE A 490 -21.05 -13.48 29.99
N CYS A 491 -19.88 -13.16 30.56
CA CYS A 491 -19.75 -12.88 32.01
C CYS A 491 -19.05 -11.57 32.37
N ALA A 492 -18.58 -10.76 31.41
CA ALA A 492 -17.89 -9.50 31.67
C ALA A 492 -18.80 -8.28 31.47
N PRO A 493 -18.89 -7.32 32.43
CA PRO A 493 -19.49 -6.02 32.17
C PRO A 493 -18.60 -5.17 31.24
N PRO A 494 -19.16 -4.27 30.43
CA PRO A 494 -18.41 -3.53 29.41
C PRO A 494 -17.41 -2.54 30.01
N SER A 495 -16.21 -2.49 29.44
CA SER A 495 -15.17 -1.55 29.86
C SER A 495 -15.52 -0.09 29.50
N TRP A 496 -14.89 0.84 30.22
CA TRP A 496 -15.04 2.28 29.99
C TRP A 496 -14.74 2.72 28.54
N ALA A 497 -13.89 1.98 27.82
CA ALA A 497 -13.56 2.24 26.42
C ALA A 497 -14.77 2.09 25.47
N GLN A 498 -15.86 1.45 25.92
CA GLN A 498 -17.04 1.13 25.11
C GLN A 498 -18.39 1.45 25.76
N GLN A 499 -18.45 2.08 26.94
CA GLN A 499 -19.74 2.58 27.44
C GLN A 499 -20.23 3.77 26.59
N PRO A 500 -21.38 3.69 25.89
CA PRO A 500 -22.11 4.90 25.54
C PRO A 500 -22.61 5.52 26.84
N GLY A 501 -22.32 6.80 27.05
CA GLY A 501 -22.43 7.43 28.37
C GLY A 501 -23.82 7.25 29.03
N SER A 502 -23.80 6.92 30.31
CA SER A 502 -24.98 7.02 31.18
C SER A 502 -25.42 8.48 31.26
N ALA A 503 -26.43 8.83 30.47
CA ALA A 503 -26.91 10.20 30.27
C ALA A 503 -27.69 10.73 31.48
N GLY A 504 -26.97 10.97 32.59
CA GLY A 504 -27.43 11.72 33.76
C GLY A 504 -26.65 13.02 34.00
N GLU A 505 -25.43 13.14 33.44
CA GLU A 505 -24.58 14.33 33.55
C GLU A 505 -24.03 14.75 32.18
N SER A 506 -24.18 16.02 31.85
CA SER A 506 -23.54 16.65 30.69
C SER A 506 -22.04 16.86 30.97
N LYS A 507 -21.21 15.85 30.65
CA LYS A 507 -19.75 15.99 30.66
C LYS A 507 -19.27 16.51 29.29
N PRO A 508 -18.27 17.42 29.26
CA PRO A 508 -17.90 18.16 28.06
C PRO A 508 -17.25 17.27 27.00
N SER A 509 -17.00 17.86 25.83
CA SER A 509 -16.21 17.26 24.75
C SER A 509 -14.93 16.59 25.28
N VAL A 510 -14.62 15.39 24.77
CA VAL A 510 -13.42 14.64 25.15
C VAL A 510 -12.20 15.43 24.68
N ALA A 511 -11.61 16.19 25.59
CA ALA A 511 -10.42 16.99 25.32
C ALA A 511 -9.26 16.08 24.89
N ILE A 512 -8.70 16.34 23.71
CA ILE A 512 -7.52 15.61 23.25
C ILE A 512 -6.32 16.11 24.05
N THR A 513 -5.77 15.25 24.91
CA THR A 513 -4.47 15.47 25.56
C THR A 513 -3.36 14.91 24.67
N SER A 514 -2.15 15.49 24.75
CA SER A 514 -0.97 14.99 24.03
C SER A 514 -0.56 13.59 24.48
N GLU A 515 -0.64 13.32 25.79
CA GLU A 515 -0.33 12.02 26.42
C GLU A 515 -1.28 10.91 25.97
N GLY A 516 -2.55 11.24 25.70
CA GLY A 516 -3.59 10.28 25.35
C GLY A 516 -3.94 9.32 26.48
N VAL A 517 -4.33 8.09 26.11
CA VAL A 517 -4.86 7.06 26.99
C VAL A 517 -4.09 5.76 26.78
N ALA A 518 -3.45 5.25 27.84
CA ALA A 518 -2.83 3.93 27.84
C ALA A 518 -3.88 2.81 27.78
N VAL A 519 -3.66 1.81 26.93
CA VAL A 519 -4.54 0.63 26.85
C VAL A 519 -4.34 -0.23 28.10
N THR A 520 -5.38 -0.41 28.91
CA THR A 520 -5.32 -1.16 30.16
C THR A 520 -5.46 -2.67 29.96
N THR A 521 -5.12 -3.45 30.98
CA THR A 521 -5.38 -4.90 31.00
C THR A 521 -6.88 -5.23 30.94
N SER A 522 -7.74 -4.38 31.51
CA SER A 522 -9.20 -4.45 31.37
C SER A 522 -9.67 -4.24 29.93
N ASP A 523 -9.14 -3.26 29.20
CA ASP A 523 -9.50 -3.01 27.79
C ASP A 523 -9.03 -4.15 26.87
N LEU A 524 -7.96 -4.86 27.25
CA LEU A 524 -7.49 -6.07 26.60
C LEU A 524 -8.32 -7.31 26.95
N ALA A 525 -8.87 -7.38 28.16
CA ALA A 525 -9.76 -8.46 28.59
C ALA A 525 -11.19 -8.31 28.03
N ASP A 526 -11.58 -7.11 27.60
CA ASP A 526 -12.95 -6.83 27.14
C ASP A 526 -13.34 -7.69 25.90
N PRO A 527 -14.36 -8.54 26.02
CA PRO A 527 -14.79 -9.46 24.96
C PRO A 527 -15.72 -8.83 23.91
N THR A 528 -16.32 -7.67 24.18
CA THR A 528 -17.24 -6.95 23.26
C THR A 528 -16.68 -6.84 21.83
N THR A 529 -15.37 -6.58 21.72
CA THR A 529 -14.67 -6.39 20.45
C THR A 529 -14.55 -7.69 19.64
N PHE A 530 -14.78 -8.86 20.24
CA PHE A 530 -14.97 -10.13 19.54
C PHE A 530 -16.45 -10.38 19.19
N GLY A 531 -17.38 -9.97 20.06
CA GLY A 531 -18.83 -9.98 19.78
C GLY A 531 -19.18 -9.28 18.47
N PHE A 532 -18.68 -8.05 18.23
CA PHE A 532 -18.88 -7.35 16.96
C PHE A 532 -18.33 -8.12 15.75
N ARG A 533 -17.20 -8.80 15.90
CA ARG A 533 -16.60 -9.60 14.82
C ARG A 533 -17.47 -10.81 14.46
N LEU A 534 -18.12 -11.44 15.43
CA LEU A 534 -19.14 -12.46 15.15
C LEU A 534 -20.33 -11.86 14.39
N GLY A 535 -20.74 -10.62 14.69
CA GLY A 535 -21.71 -9.86 13.90
C GLY A 535 -21.28 -9.68 12.44
N TYR A 536 -20.09 -9.10 12.21
CA TYR A 536 -19.51 -8.92 10.88
C TYR A 536 -19.42 -10.24 10.10
N TRP A 537 -19.04 -11.34 10.77
CA TRP A 537 -18.91 -12.66 10.16
C TRP A 537 -20.25 -13.30 9.82
N GLN A 538 -21.31 -13.05 10.58
CA GLN A 538 -22.67 -13.49 10.23
C GLN A 538 -23.19 -12.75 8.99
N VAL A 539 -22.93 -11.45 8.85
CA VAL A 539 -23.24 -10.69 7.63
C VAL A 539 -22.42 -11.20 6.45
N ALA A 540 -21.11 -11.41 6.64
CA ALA A 540 -20.24 -11.99 5.61
C ALA A 540 -20.68 -13.40 5.17
N ALA A 541 -21.14 -14.24 6.10
CA ALA A 541 -21.71 -15.55 5.76
C ALA A 541 -22.98 -15.43 4.90
N ARG A 542 -23.89 -14.50 5.23
CA ARG A 542 -25.09 -14.22 4.40
C ARG A 542 -24.70 -13.74 3.00
N LEU A 543 -23.78 -12.78 2.92
CA LEU A 543 -23.23 -12.25 1.67
C LEU A 543 -22.62 -13.36 0.81
N PHE A 544 -21.81 -14.24 1.42
CA PHE A 544 -21.24 -15.42 0.74
C PHE A 544 -22.32 -16.38 0.24
N PHE A 545 -23.27 -16.80 1.08
CA PHE A 545 -24.29 -17.78 0.65
C PHE A 545 -25.20 -17.24 -0.46
N ALA A 546 -25.48 -15.93 -0.47
CA ALA A 546 -26.23 -15.28 -1.56
C ALA A 546 -25.43 -15.18 -2.87
N ASN A 547 -24.09 -15.15 -2.82
CA ASN A 547 -23.21 -14.93 -3.97
C ASN A 547 -22.22 -16.09 -4.21
N TRP A 548 -22.55 -17.31 -3.73
CA TRP A 548 -21.57 -18.37 -3.47
C TRP A 548 -20.79 -18.88 -4.69
N GLN A 549 -21.32 -18.69 -5.91
CA GLN A 549 -20.70 -19.18 -7.14
C GLN A 549 -19.44 -18.36 -7.49
N TRP A 550 -19.57 -17.04 -7.57
CA TRP A 550 -18.55 -16.13 -8.12
C TRP A 550 -18.04 -15.10 -7.11
N GLY A 551 -18.77 -14.88 -6.02
CA GLY A 551 -18.57 -13.78 -5.09
C GLY A 551 -19.06 -12.44 -5.64
N THR A 552 -18.77 -11.35 -4.92
CA THR A 552 -19.06 -9.97 -5.38
C THR A 552 -17.97 -9.36 -6.26
N GLY A 553 -16.84 -10.04 -6.46
CA GLY A 553 -15.62 -9.51 -7.05
C GLY A 553 -14.61 -9.05 -6.00
N LEU A 554 -13.32 -9.20 -6.31
CA LEU A 554 -12.20 -8.82 -5.43
C LEU A 554 -12.28 -7.33 -5.02
N GLY A 555 -12.25 -7.04 -3.72
CA GLY A 555 -12.42 -5.69 -3.15
C GLY A 555 -13.86 -5.15 -3.06
N ASN A 556 -14.88 -5.94 -3.39
CA ASN A 556 -16.29 -5.49 -3.37
C ASN A 556 -17.02 -5.79 -2.04
N PHE A 557 -16.33 -6.29 -1.00
CA PHE A 557 -16.97 -6.62 0.29
C PHE A 557 -17.72 -5.42 0.89
N GLN A 558 -17.10 -4.23 0.92
CA GLN A 558 -17.73 -3.00 1.44
C GLN A 558 -19.02 -2.56 0.71
N ILE A 559 -19.22 -3.00 -0.55
CA ILE A 559 -20.42 -2.70 -1.34
C ILE A 559 -21.51 -3.72 -1.06
N GLY A 560 -21.14 -5.01 -0.92
CA GLY A 560 -22.08 -6.08 -0.57
C GLY A 560 -22.55 -6.07 0.88
N TYR A 561 -21.71 -5.63 1.82
CA TYR A 561 -21.98 -5.73 3.25
C TYR A 561 -23.29 -5.08 3.72
N PRO A 562 -23.65 -3.83 3.34
CA PRO A 562 -24.87 -3.17 3.83
C PRO A 562 -26.18 -3.89 3.46
N VAL A 563 -26.19 -4.59 2.33
CA VAL A 563 -27.38 -5.31 1.80
C VAL A 563 -27.81 -6.47 2.71
N TYR A 564 -26.84 -7.15 3.34
CA TYR A 564 -27.08 -8.32 4.19
C TYR A 564 -26.94 -8.02 5.70
N GLN A 565 -26.65 -6.77 6.04
CA GLN A 565 -26.46 -6.28 7.41
C GLN A 565 -27.74 -6.49 8.24
N PHE A 566 -27.58 -6.70 9.55
CA PHE A 566 -28.68 -6.72 10.51
C PHE A 566 -28.40 -5.77 11.67
N MET A 567 -29.45 -5.35 12.37
CA MET A 567 -29.32 -4.44 13.51
C MET A 567 -28.45 -5.05 14.61
N GLY A 568 -27.43 -4.31 15.04
CA GLY A 568 -26.41 -4.78 15.98
C GLY A 568 -25.21 -5.49 15.34
N ALA A 569 -25.18 -5.68 14.02
CA ALA A 569 -23.99 -6.19 13.33
C ALA A 569 -22.84 -5.15 13.32
N GLY A 570 -23.16 -3.86 13.24
CA GLY A 570 -22.18 -2.76 13.14
C GLY A 570 -21.65 -2.53 11.72
N ASP A 571 -21.01 -1.38 11.50
CA ASP A 571 -20.55 -0.90 10.19
C ASP A 571 -19.06 -1.22 9.95
N VAL A 572 -18.74 -1.96 8.88
CA VAL A 572 -17.37 -2.28 8.48
C VAL A 572 -17.19 -2.23 6.96
N ARG A 573 -15.95 -1.95 6.52
CA ARG A 573 -15.53 -2.07 5.12
C ARG A 573 -14.95 -3.44 4.77
N GLU A 574 -14.54 -4.21 5.77
CA GLU A 574 -13.79 -5.46 5.62
C GLU A 574 -14.33 -6.50 6.63
N ALA A 575 -14.28 -7.80 6.32
CA ALA A 575 -14.84 -8.82 7.20
C ALA A 575 -14.03 -9.05 8.51
N HIS A 576 -12.84 -8.45 8.62
CA HIS A 576 -11.83 -8.75 9.66
C HIS A 576 -11.56 -10.25 9.86
N ASN A 577 -11.68 -11.01 8.76
CA ASN A 577 -11.28 -12.40 8.59
C ASN A 577 -11.00 -12.57 7.09
N GLY A 578 -9.72 -12.52 6.73
CA GLY A 578 -9.29 -12.48 5.33
C GLY A 578 -9.66 -13.73 4.53
N TYR A 579 -9.90 -14.88 5.17
CA TYR A 579 -10.41 -16.06 4.46
C TYR A 579 -11.89 -15.92 4.12
N LEU A 580 -12.72 -15.53 5.11
CA LEU A 580 -14.15 -15.37 4.91
C LEU A 580 -14.46 -14.24 3.91
N GLN A 581 -13.70 -13.14 3.96
CA GLN A 581 -13.78 -12.10 2.94
C GLN A 581 -13.43 -12.63 1.54
N PHE A 582 -12.36 -13.41 1.40
CA PHE A 582 -11.98 -13.97 0.10
C PHE A 582 -13.05 -14.91 -0.47
N PHE A 583 -13.77 -15.67 0.38
CA PHE A 583 -14.97 -16.41 -0.04
C PHE A 583 -16.12 -15.48 -0.47
N CYS A 584 -16.38 -14.37 0.23
CA CYS A 584 -17.42 -13.40 -0.17
C CYS A 584 -17.12 -12.75 -1.52
N GLU A 585 -15.84 -12.41 -1.77
CA GLU A 585 -15.41 -11.67 -2.96
C GLU A 585 -15.11 -12.54 -4.18
N THR A 586 -14.76 -13.82 -3.98
CA THR A 586 -14.36 -14.73 -5.09
C THR A 586 -15.19 -16.02 -5.16
N GLY A 587 -16.22 -16.14 -4.32
CA GLY A 587 -17.08 -17.31 -4.25
C GLY A 587 -16.35 -18.56 -3.75
N LEU A 588 -17.01 -19.70 -3.91
CA LEU A 588 -16.52 -21.01 -3.47
C LEU A 588 -15.26 -21.42 -4.23
N GLY A 589 -15.17 -21.16 -5.53
CA GLY A 589 -14.02 -21.55 -6.37
C GLY A 589 -12.73 -20.84 -5.97
N GLY A 590 -12.76 -19.50 -5.91
CA GLY A 590 -11.59 -18.70 -5.54
C GLY A 590 -11.21 -18.90 -4.07
N GLY A 591 -12.20 -18.93 -3.17
CA GLY A 591 -12.00 -19.23 -1.75
C GLY A 591 -11.36 -20.59 -1.49
N LEU A 592 -11.78 -21.64 -2.21
CA LEU A 592 -11.16 -22.98 -2.10
C LEU A 592 -9.73 -23.01 -2.67
N LEU A 593 -9.45 -22.35 -3.79
CA LEU A 593 -8.09 -22.27 -4.34
C LEU A 593 -7.14 -21.49 -3.40
N PHE A 594 -7.62 -20.39 -2.82
CA PHE A 594 -6.88 -19.60 -1.84
C PHE A 594 -6.63 -20.37 -0.54
N LEU A 595 -7.66 -21.03 -0.01
CA LEU A 595 -7.54 -21.90 1.17
C LEU A 595 -6.59 -23.08 0.89
N ALA A 596 -6.63 -23.67 -0.31
CA ALA A 596 -5.74 -24.76 -0.70
C ALA A 596 -4.26 -24.35 -0.72
N PHE A 597 -3.93 -23.12 -1.14
CA PHE A 597 -2.55 -22.60 -1.08
C PHE A 597 -2.02 -22.56 0.36
N TRP A 598 -2.79 -21.98 1.29
CA TRP A 598 -2.40 -21.89 2.70
C TRP A 598 -2.43 -23.25 3.41
N ALA A 599 -3.44 -24.08 3.16
CA ALA A 599 -3.52 -25.43 3.71
C ALA A 599 -2.36 -26.32 3.21
N TYR A 600 -1.96 -26.20 1.94
CA TYR A 600 -0.75 -26.85 1.43
C TYR A 600 0.49 -26.37 2.18
N PHE A 601 0.65 -25.06 2.39
CA PHE A 601 1.77 -24.52 3.17
C PHE A 601 1.82 -25.11 4.59
N VAL A 602 0.70 -25.17 5.29
CA VAL A 602 0.62 -25.73 6.66
C VAL A 602 1.04 -27.20 6.66
N ILE A 603 0.40 -28.02 5.82
CA ILE A 603 0.62 -29.48 5.80
C ILE A 603 2.02 -29.85 5.31
N TRP A 604 2.45 -29.27 4.18
CA TRP A 604 3.75 -29.55 3.57
C TRP A 604 4.90 -28.88 4.32
N GLY A 605 4.69 -27.68 4.87
CA GLY A 605 5.67 -26.98 5.69
C GLY A 605 5.96 -27.74 6.98
N ALA A 606 4.93 -28.22 7.68
CA ALA A 606 5.09 -29.08 8.85
C ALA A 606 5.83 -30.37 8.51
N ALA A 607 5.46 -31.06 7.42
CA ALA A 607 6.15 -32.25 6.94
C ALA A 607 7.63 -31.99 6.59
N SER A 608 7.94 -30.81 6.04
CA SER A 608 9.30 -30.39 5.68
C SER A 608 10.17 -30.12 6.91
N VAL A 609 9.60 -29.48 7.95
CA VAL A 609 10.27 -29.33 9.25
C VAL A 609 10.55 -30.70 9.87
N LEU A 610 9.60 -31.63 9.84
CA LEU A 610 9.75 -32.97 10.43
C LEU A 610 10.78 -33.85 9.70
N ARG A 611 10.92 -33.71 8.38
CA ARG A 611 11.89 -34.46 7.56
C ARG A 611 13.34 -33.98 7.74
N GLN A 612 13.58 -32.77 8.25
CA GLN A 612 14.92 -32.19 8.25
C GLN A 612 15.85 -32.81 9.31
N GLN A 613 16.90 -33.49 8.84
CA GLN A 613 17.87 -34.20 9.68
C GLN A 613 18.85 -33.25 10.41
N ASP A 614 19.38 -32.23 9.73
CA ASP A 614 20.26 -31.26 10.38
C ASP A 614 19.47 -30.43 11.42
N LYS A 615 19.81 -30.61 12.70
CA LYS A 615 19.24 -29.87 13.83
C LYS A 615 19.38 -28.35 13.70
N LYS A 616 20.34 -27.82 12.94
CA LYS A 616 20.53 -26.37 12.70
C LYS A 616 19.58 -25.86 11.61
N GLU A 617 19.51 -26.53 10.48
CA GLU A 617 18.54 -26.23 9.42
C GLU A 617 17.10 -26.43 9.89
N LYS A 618 16.82 -27.48 10.67
CA LYS A 618 15.49 -27.75 11.27
C LYS A 618 15.02 -26.61 12.16
N ARG A 619 15.89 -26.03 12.98
CA ARG A 619 15.60 -24.81 13.77
C ARG A 619 15.18 -23.64 12.87
N ILE A 620 15.96 -23.38 11.82
CA ILE A 620 15.70 -22.24 10.93
C ILE A 620 14.39 -22.43 10.16
N LEU A 621 14.13 -23.64 9.65
CA LEU A 621 12.85 -24.00 9.01
C LEU A 621 11.68 -23.87 9.98
N ALA A 622 11.79 -24.35 11.21
CA ALA A 622 10.77 -24.21 12.25
C ALA A 622 10.46 -22.72 12.55
N GLY A 623 11.48 -21.86 12.62
CA GLY A 623 11.29 -20.41 12.81
C GLY A 623 10.60 -19.73 11.63
N MET A 624 10.99 -20.04 10.39
CA MET A 624 10.31 -19.51 9.19
C MET A 624 8.86 -20.01 9.10
N TYR A 625 8.64 -21.30 9.38
CA TYR A 625 7.31 -21.91 9.38
C TYR A 625 6.39 -21.29 10.45
N ALA A 626 6.89 -21.06 11.66
CA ALA A 626 6.14 -20.41 12.73
C ALA A 626 5.74 -18.97 12.39
N GLY A 627 6.60 -18.19 11.72
CA GLY A 627 6.27 -16.83 11.29
C GLY A 627 5.15 -16.79 10.25
N ILE A 628 5.22 -17.65 9.23
CA ILE A 628 4.19 -17.74 8.18
C ILE A 628 2.87 -18.27 8.77
N LEU A 629 2.93 -19.26 9.67
CA LEU A 629 1.76 -19.76 10.38
C LEU A 629 1.16 -18.71 11.33
N ALA A 630 1.98 -17.87 11.99
CA ALA A 630 1.47 -16.75 12.80
C ALA A 630 0.67 -15.75 11.95
N PHE A 631 1.23 -15.37 10.79
CA PHE A 631 0.57 -14.49 9.83
C PHE A 631 -0.75 -15.08 9.31
N ALA A 632 -0.74 -16.35 8.93
CA ALA A 632 -1.91 -17.07 8.42
C ALA A 632 -3.01 -17.27 9.50
N LEU A 633 -2.64 -17.49 10.77
CA LEU A 633 -3.60 -17.54 11.88
C LEU A 633 -4.16 -16.16 12.23
N HIS A 634 -3.30 -15.13 12.25
CA HIS A 634 -3.73 -13.75 12.50
C HIS A 634 -4.68 -13.24 11.40
N ALA A 635 -4.52 -13.71 10.15
CA ALA A 635 -5.42 -13.40 9.04
C ALA A 635 -6.84 -13.98 9.18
N ALA A 636 -7.06 -14.99 10.03
CA ALA A 636 -8.42 -15.43 10.38
C ALA A 636 -9.12 -14.44 11.34
N LEU A 637 -8.37 -13.51 11.92
CA LEU A 637 -8.82 -12.47 12.84
C LEU A 637 -8.48 -11.06 12.35
N ASP A 638 -8.02 -10.86 11.10
CA ASP A 638 -7.80 -9.52 10.56
C ASP A 638 -7.58 -9.45 9.04
N ILE A 639 -7.51 -8.22 8.53
CA ILE A 639 -7.43 -7.85 7.11
C ILE A 639 -6.05 -8.05 6.44
N ASN A 640 -5.27 -9.01 6.94
CA ASN A 640 -3.86 -9.22 6.57
C ASN A 640 -3.64 -9.48 5.06
N PHE A 641 -4.63 -10.04 4.37
CA PHE A 641 -4.56 -10.35 2.94
C PHE A 641 -4.97 -9.17 2.06
N SER A 642 -5.85 -8.28 2.55
CA SER A 642 -6.23 -7.04 1.88
C SER A 642 -5.10 -6.01 1.91
N HIS A 643 -4.30 -5.98 2.98
CA HIS A 643 -3.22 -5.00 3.16
C HIS A 643 -2.01 -5.29 2.25
N PRO A 644 -1.70 -4.45 1.24
CA PRO A 644 -0.78 -4.87 0.18
C PRO A 644 0.68 -5.09 0.61
N SER A 645 1.19 -4.22 1.49
CA SER A 645 2.54 -4.38 2.06
C SER A 645 2.73 -5.74 2.77
N LEU A 646 1.70 -6.21 3.48
CA LEU A 646 1.76 -7.45 4.26
C LEU A 646 1.74 -8.69 3.37
N MET A 647 0.76 -8.78 2.46
CA MET A 647 0.62 -9.93 1.57
C MET A 647 1.85 -10.09 0.65
N MET A 648 2.39 -8.98 0.15
CA MET A 648 3.61 -9.00 -0.66
C MET A 648 4.85 -9.52 0.11
N LEU A 649 5.04 -9.05 1.36
CA LEU A 649 6.16 -9.49 2.21
C LEU A 649 5.98 -10.95 2.69
N ALA A 650 4.75 -11.36 2.99
CA ALA A 650 4.42 -12.74 3.35
C ALA A 650 4.72 -13.70 2.18
N LEU A 651 4.38 -13.34 0.94
CA LEU A 651 4.62 -14.18 -0.23
C LEU A 651 6.09 -14.26 -0.65
N PHE A 652 6.86 -13.16 -0.52
CA PHE A 652 8.33 -13.24 -0.59
C PHE A 652 8.86 -14.27 0.43
N PHE A 653 8.40 -14.19 1.67
CA PHE A 653 8.90 -15.04 2.77
C PHE A 653 8.47 -16.51 2.62
N CYS A 654 7.27 -16.75 2.08
CA CYS A 654 6.81 -18.08 1.66
C CYS A 654 7.67 -18.64 0.51
N GLY A 655 7.95 -17.84 -0.52
CA GLY A 655 8.88 -18.23 -1.59
C GLY A 655 10.26 -18.57 -1.04
N ALA A 656 10.77 -17.77 -0.10
CA ALA A 656 12.03 -18.03 0.60
C ALA A 656 12.04 -19.31 1.45
N PHE A 657 10.88 -19.76 1.96
CA PHE A 657 10.72 -21.05 2.62
C PHE A 657 10.72 -22.22 1.63
N TYR A 658 9.94 -22.14 0.54
CA TYR A 658 9.92 -23.20 -0.48
C TYR A 658 11.29 -23.37 -1.15
N GLY A 659 11.91 -22.29 -1.63
CA GLY A 659 13.25 -22.33 -2.22
C GLY A 659 14.33 -22.86 -1.27
N ARG A 660 14.15 -22.69 0.04
CA ARG A 660 15.00 -23.30 1.08
C ARG A 660 14.87 -24.82 1.10
N VAL A 661 13.66 -25.33 1.26
CA VAL A 661 13.39 -26.77 1.38
C VAL A 661 13.72 -27.50 0.08
N SER A 662 13.31 -26.97 -1.07
CA SER A 662 13.61 -27.53 -2.41
C SER A 662 15.11 -27.57 -2.74
N SER A 663 15.97 -26.96 -1.91
CA SER A 663 17.44 -27.01 -2.03
C SER A 663 18.11 -27.79 -0.91
N GLY A 664 17.33 -28.49 -0.06
CA GLY A 664 17.81 -29.30 1.06
C GLY A 664 17.60 -30.81 0.88
N SER A 665 16.82 -31.24 -0.12
CA SER A 665 16.62 -32.67 -0.44
C SER A 665 17.93 -33.31 -0.95
N PRO A 666 18.37 -34.45 -0.41
CA PRO A 666 19.56 -35.16 -0.88
C PRO A 666 19.25 -35.92 -2.18
N MET A 667 19.30 -35.22 -3.33
CA MET A 667 19.12 -35.82 -4.66
C MET A 667 20.17 -35.40 -5.70
N HIS A 668 21.10 -34.51 -5.36
CA HIS A 668 22.17 -34.03 -6.25
C HIS A 668 23.52 -34.03 -5.51
N GLY A 669 23.81 -35.14 -4.83
CA GLY A 669 24.99 -35.34 -3.97
C GLY A 669 25.73 -36.64 -4.29
N ALA A 670 25.68 -37.09 -5.54
CA ALA A 670 26.43 -38.25 -6.04
C ALA A 670 27.09 -37.89 -7.37
N THR A 671 28.41 -38.08 -7.44
CA THR A 671 29.17 -38.14 -8.69
C THR A 671 29.35 -39.59 -9.10
N ALA A 672 29.41 -39.83 -10.42
CA ALA A 672 29.49 -41.13 -11.08
C ALA A 672 28.18 -41.96 -11.12
N GLU A 673 27.90 -42.43 -12.34
CA GLU A 673 27.25 -43.68 -12.76
C GLU A 673 26.25 -44.37 -11.80
N GLY A 674 24.97 -44.36 -12.19
CA GLY A 674 23.92 -45.18 -11.57
C GLY A 674 22.52 -44.61 -11.83
N GLU A 675 21.77 -45.18 -12.77
CA GLU A 675 20.35 -44.83 -12.96
C GLU A 675 19.49 -45.40 -11.83
N VAL A 676 18.70 -44.54 -11.18
CA VAL A 676 17.59 -44.96 -10.30
C VAL A 676 16.34 -44.13 -10.64
N PRO A 677 15.30 -44.71 -11.25
CA PRO A 677 14.07 -44.00 -11.58
C PRO A 677 13.18 -43.82 -10.34
N GLY A 678 12.89 -42.58 -9.93
CA GLY A 678 12.22 -42.35 -8.63
C GLY A 678 11.30 -41.12 -8.49
N GLU A 679 11.60 -39.97 -9.10
CA GLU A 679 10.71 -38.79 -9.02
C GLU A 679 10.74 -37.98 -10.32
N ARG A 680 9.57 -37.70 -10.92
CA ARG A 680 9.43 -37.10 -12.26
C ARG A 680 9.67 -35.59 -12.27
N ALA A 681 10.92 -35.18 -12.10
CA ALA A 681 11.40 -34.02 -12.85
C ALA A 681 11.44 -34.44 -14.33
N LEU A 682 10.54 -33.91 -15.17
CA LEU A 682 10.69 -34.12 -16.62
C LEU A 682 12.06 -33.57 -17.03
N PRO A 683 12.88 -34.32 -17.82
CA PRO A 683 14.11 -33.80 -18.37
C PRO A 683 13.74 -32.67 -19.34
N SER A 684 13.78 -31.43 -18.84
CA SER A 684 13.19 -30.31 -19.56
C SER A 684 14.08 -29.94 -20.73
N LEU A 685 13.72 -30.43 -21.93
CA LEU A 685 14.29 -30.04 -23.21
C LEU A 685 14.62 -28.54 -23.18
N PRO A 686 15.87 -28.11 -23.43
CA PRO A 686 16.26 -26.70 -23.32
C PRO A 686 15.39 -25.76 -24.17
N PHE A 687 14.83 -26.29 -25.28
CA PHE A 687 13.79 -25.66 -26.07
C PHE A 687 12.54 -25.30 -25.25
N MET A 688 11.98 -26.22 -24.46
CA MET A 688 10.77 -26.00 -23.66
C MET A 688 10.99 -24.98 -22.53
N GLN A 689 12.18 -24.99 -21.89
CA GLN A 689 12.56 -23.96 -20.91
C GLN A 689 12.65 -22.56 -21.55
N ARG A 690 13.26 -22.47 -22.74
CA ARG A 690 13.33 -21.21 -23.50
C ARG A 690 11.97 -20.73 -23.97
N PHE A 691 11.15 -21.62 -24.53
CA PHE A 691 9.78 -21.33 -24.97
C PHE A 691 8.93 -20.81 -23.80
N MET A 692 8.92 -21.50 -22.66
CA MET A 692 8.18 -21.05 -21.48
C MET A 692 8.70 -19.72 -20.93
N SER A 693 10.02 -19.48 -20.99
CA SER A 693 10.60 -18.19 -20.59
C SER A 693 10.12 -17.04 -21.49
N VAL A 694 9.96 -17.28 -22.80
CA VAL A 694 9.41 -16.30 -23.75
C VAL A 694 7.91 -16.09 -23.53
N VAL A 695 7.12 -17.15 -23.34
CA VAL A 695 5.67 -17.06 -23.08
C VAL A 695 5.40 -16.28 -21.79
N LEU A 696 6.14 -16.56 -20.71
CA LEU A 696 6.02 -15.82 -19.45
C LEU A 696 6.46 -14.36 -19.59
N ALA A 697 7.51 -14.07 -20.37
CA ALA A 697 7.95 -12.71 -20.62
C ALA A 697 6.92 -11.90 -21.42
N LEU A 698 6.30 -12.49 -22.45
CA LEU A 698 5.20 -11.87 -23.19
C LEU A 698 3.98 -11.64 -22.28
N GLY A 699 3.64 -12.60 -21.42
CA GLY A 699 2.59 -12.44 -20.40
C GLY A 699 2.83 -11.27 -19.45
N LEU A 700 4.07 -11.09 -18.97
CA LEU A 700 4.45 -9.95 -18.11
C LEU A 700 4.39 -8.61 -18.85
N LEU A 701 4.76 -8.57 -20.14
CA LEU A 701 4.64 -7.35 -20.97
C LEU A 701 3.18 -6.97 -21.20
N LEU A 702 2.31 -7.96 -21.44
CA LEU A 702 0.86 -7.75 -21.55
C LEU A 702 0.25 -7.28 -20.22
N ALA A 703 0.66 -7.86 -19.09
CA ALA A 703 0.23 -7.44 -17.75
C ALA A 703 0.70 -6.02 -17.39
N GLY A 704 1.93 -5.65 -17.79
CA GLY A 704 2.43 -4.28 -17.68
C GLY A 704 1.59 -3.30 -18.49
N ASN A 705 1.33 -3.58 -19.77
CA ASN A 705 0.50 -2.74 -20.63
C ASN A 705 -0.94 -2.60 -20.10
N ALA A 706 -1.55 -3.69 -19.61
CA ALA A 706 -2.90 -3.68 -19.07
C ALA A 706 -2.99 -2.82 -17.80
N SER A 707 -2.16 -3.08 -16.79
CA SER A 707 -2.11 -2.27 -15.55
C SER A 707 -1.79 -0.78 -15.81
N PHE A 708 -0.99 -0.48 -16.84
CA PHE A 708 -0.69 0.89 -17.27
C PHE A 708 -1.88 1.64 -17.89
N ARG A 709 -2.96 0.96 -18.33
CA ARG A 709 -4.18 1.64 -18.84
C ARG A 709 -4.84 2.49 -17.76
N LEU A 710 -5.10 1.88 -16.60
CA LEU A 710 -5.68 2.54 -15.43
C LEU A 710 -4.77 3.69 -14.95
N TYR A 711 -3.47 3.43 -14.84
CA TYR A 711 -2.49 4.42 -14.40
C TYR A 711 -2.52 5.72 -15.23
N LYS A 712 -2.58 5.60 -16.57
CA LYS A 712 -2.64 6.78 -17.47
C LYS A 712 -3.85 7.69 -17.24
N GLN A 713 -5.00 7.12 -16.86
CA GLN A 713 -6.19 7.91 -16.50
C GLN A 713 -5.97 8.62 -15.16
N ASN A 714 -5.50 7.89 -14.15
CA ASN A 714 -5.36 8.41 -12.78
C ASN A 714 -4.28 9.50 -12.68
N ILE A 715 -3.12 9.31 -13.33
CA ILE A 715 -2.03 10.29 -13.32
C ILE A 715 -2.42 11.60 -14.05
N ALA A 716 -3.23 11.49 -15.12
CA ALA A 716 -3.75 12.65 -15.84
C ALA A 716 -4.75 13.45 -14.97
N LEU A 717 -5.70 12.75 -14.32
CA LEU A 717 -6.67 13.38 -13.42
C LEU A 717 -5.98 14.04 -12.20
N ASN A 718 -4.89 13.43 -11.68
CA ASN A 718 -4.11 13.92 -10.53
C ASN A 718 -2.98 14.91 -10.88
N ARG A 719 -3.12 15.71 -11.95
CA ARG A 719 -2.17 16.78 -12.33
C ARG A 719 -0.71 16.32 -12.48
N LEU A 720 -0.47 15.05 -12.82
CA LEU A 720 0.88 14.46 -12.85
C LEU A 720 1.67 14.53 -11.54
N ARG A 721 0.99 14.41 -10.39
CA ARG A 721 1.64 13.90 -9.17
C ARG A 721 1.79 12.37 -9.28
N LEU A 722 3.01 11.86 -9.07
CA LEU A 722 3.34 10.44 -9.19
C LEU A 722 3.24 9.67 -7.85
N VAL A 723 3.38 10.32 -6.70
CA VAL A 723 3.23 9.67 -5.39
C VAL A 723 1.91 10.11 -4.76
N ASN A 724 1.21 9.18 -4.11
CA ASN A 724 -0.16 9.34 -3.62
C ASN A 724 -1.11 9.67 -4.79
N LEU A 725 -1.30 8.69 -5.69
CA LEU A 725 -1.97 8.82 -7.00
C LEU A 725 -3.50 9.11 -6.97
N SER A 726 -4.05 9.50 -5.81
CA SER A 726 -5.48 9.80 -5.61
C SER A 726 -5.89 11.15 -6.21
N TRP A 727 -6.70 11.13 -7.28
CA TRP A 727 -7.21 12.34 -7.94
C TRP A 727 -8.52 12.90 -7.36
N ASP A 728 -9.24 12.15 -6.51
CA ASP A 728 -10.58 12.53 -6.03
C ASP A 728 -10.59 13.88 -5.29
N GLU A 729 -9.60 14.15 -4.43
CA GLU A 729 -9.41 15.46 -3.79
C GLU A 729 -9.29 16.58 -4.84
N GLN A 730 -8.51 16.36 -5.91
CA GLN A 730 -8.32 17.36 -6.97
C GLN A 730 -9.59 17.61 -7.78
N GLN A 731 -10.42 16.58 -8.02
CA GLN A 731 -11.70 16.78 -8.71
C GLN A 731 -12.77 17.40 -7.80
N LYS A 732 -12.76 17.09 -6.49
CA LYS A 732 -13.59 17.79 -5.49
C LYS A 732 -13.29 19.28 -5.41
N MET A 733 -12.00 19.67 -5.36
CA MET A 733 -11.60 21.08 -5.44
C MET A 733 -12.04 21.73 -6.76
N ARG A 734 -11.84 21.06 -7.91
CA ARG A 734 -12.29 21.56 -9.22
C ARG A 734 -13.81 21.74 -9.30
N PHE A 735 -14.58 20.84 -8.70
CA PHE A 735 -16.04 20.94 -8.62
C PHE A 735 -16.49 22.08 -7.70
N GLN A 736 -15.84 22.28 -6.55
CA GLN A 736 -16.06 23.45 -5.69
C GLN A 736 -15.74 24.77 -6.43
N ASN A 737 -14.65 24.81 -7.20
CA ASN A 737 -14.33 25.97 -8.04
C ASN A 737 -15.40 26.20 -9.14
N LEU A 738 -15.92 25.14 -9.77
CA LEU A 738 -17.05 25.26 -10.70
C LEU A 738 -18.30 25.83 -10.02
N GLN A 739 -18.63 25.34 -8.82
CA GLN A 739 -19.73 25.84 -8.01
C GLN A 739 -19.54 27.32 -7.67
N PHE A 740 -18.34 27.76 -7.30
CA PHE A 740 -18.06 29.19 -7.12
C PHE A 740 -18.43 30.01 -8.36
N PHE A 741 -17.97 29.58 -9.54
CA PHE A 741 -18.19 30.32 -10.79
C PHE A 741 -19.64 30.27 -11.33
N LEU A 742 -20.37 29.17 -11.09
CA LEU A 742 -21.71 28.94 -11.66
C LEU A 742 -22.88 28.99 -10.65
N LEU A 743 -22.61 29.08 -9.34
CA LEU A 743 -23.60 29.33 -8.28
C LEU A 743 -23.32 30.64 -7.54
N GLU A 744 -22.16 30.80 -6.91
CA GLU A 744 -21.90 31.95 -6.03
C GLU A 744 -21.81 33.26 -6.80
N VAL A 745 -21.01 33.29 -7.88
CA VAL A 745 -20.83 34.48 -8.74
C VAL A 745 -22.16 35.01 -9.32
N PRO A 746 -23.05 34.19 -9.94
CA PRO A 746 -24.34 34.67 -10.42
C PRO A 746 -25.33 35.00 -9.29
N SER A 747 -25.30 34.28 -8.16
CA SER A 747 -26.16 34.62 -7.00
C SER A 747 -25.80 35.98 -6.41
N TYR A 748 -24.49 36.27 -6.28
CA TYR A 748 -23.96 37.58 -5.92
C TYR A 748 -24.35 38.67 -6.94
N ALA A 749 -24.30 38.36 -8.24
CA ALA A 749 -24.70 39.28 -9.29
C ALA A 749 -26.18 39.69 -9.14
N LEU A 750 -27.08 38.71 -8.98
CA LEU A 750 -28.51 38.95 -8.80
C LEU A 750 -28.80 39.77 -7.54
N ALA A 751 -28.21 39.42 -6.39
CA ALA A 751 -28.40 40.16 -5.14
C ALA A 751 -27.89 41.61 -5.24
N ARG A 752 -26.72 41.81 -5.86
CA ARG A 752 -26.15 43.15 -6.07
C ARG A 752 -27.00 43.99 -7.02
N ASP A 753 -27.53 43.38 -8.07
CA ASP A 753 -28.34 44.07 -9.07
C ASP A 753 -29.78 44.35 -8.58
N ARG A 754 -30.22 43.64 -7.52
CA ARG A 754 -31.39 44.00 -6.69
C ARG A 754 -31.10 45.09 -5.63
N GLY A 755 -29.85 45.54 -5.49
CA GLY A 755 -29.47 46.59 -4.55
C GLY A 755 -29.23 46.14 -3.10
N GLU A 756 -29.01 44.84 -2.86
CA GLU A 756 -28.77 44.31 -1.50
C GLU A 756 -27.39 44.71 -0.94
N ASP A 757 -27.30 44.99 0.37
CA ASP A 757 -26.03 45.31 1.07
C ASP A 757 -25.18 44.05 1.30
N ILE A 758 -24.39 43.68 0.30
CA ILE A 758 -23.55 42.48 0.35
C ILE A 758 -22.18 42.79 0.98
N LYS A 759 -22.13 42.69 2.30
CA LYS A 759 -20.94 42.96 3.15
C LYS A 759 -19.69 42.13 2.84
N LYS A 760 -19.79 41.06 2.04
CA LYS A 760 -18.68 40.19 1.62
C LYS A 760 -18.87 39.72 0.17
N PRO A 761 -18.18 40.30 -0.84
CA PRO A 761 -18.21 39.78 -2.21
C PRO A 761 -17.52 38.39 -2.31
N PRO A 762 -17.92 37.53 -3.26
CA PRO A 762 -17.28 36.25 -3.53
C PRO A 762 -15.79 36.39 -3.84
N ARG A 763 -14.98 35.45 -3.32
CA ARG A 763 -13.52 35.49 -3.38
C ARG A 763 -12.90 34.11 -3.24
N LEU A 764 -11.81 33.87 -3.98
CA LEU A 764 -11.04 32.61 -3.95
C LEU A 764 -9.54 32.87 -4.23
N PRO A 765 -8.63 31.93 -3.93
CA PRO A 765 -7.22 32.05 -4.34
C PRO A 765 -7.07 32.12 -5.86
N LEU A 766 -6.13 32.92 -6.36
CA LEU A 766 -5.86 33.02 -7.81
C LEU A 766 -5.54 31.64 -8.43
N SER A 767 -4.71 30.86 -7.75
CA SER A 767 -4.39 29.47 -8.09
C SER A 767 -5.61 28.54 -8.18
N ALA A 768 -6.73 28.85 -7.52
CA ALA A 768 -7.99 28.13 -7.65
C ALA A 768 -8.84 28.65 -8.83
N ALA A 769 -8.83 29.96 -9.08
CA ALA A 769 -9.49 30.56 -10.23
C ALA A 769 -8.90 30.08 -11.57
N ARG A 770 -7.56 29.98 -11.65
CA ARG A 770 -6.82 29.45 -12.81
C ARG A 770 -7.21 28.01 -13.18
N MET A 771 -7.70 27.19 -12.24
CA MET A 771 -8.15 25.80 -12.51
C MET A 771 -9.39 25.69 -13.40
N LEU A 772 -10.09 26.80 -13.68
CA LEU A 772 -11.18 26.84 -14.66
C LEU A 772 -10.95 27.91 -15.74
N ILE A 773 -10.39 29.07 -15.39
CA ILE A 773 -10.20 30.20 -16.32
C ILE A 773 -8.70 30.52 -16.41
N GLU A 774 -8.09 30.09 -17.51
CA GLU A 774 -6.69 30.30 -17.88
C GLU A 774 -6.41 31.72 -18.41
N ASP A 775 -7.41 32.37 -19.02
CA ASP A 775 -7.27 33.67 -19.68
C ASP A 775 -7.02 34.80 -18.66
N GLU A 776 -5.75 35.19 -18.53
CA GLU A 776 -5.31 36.30 -17.68
C GLU A 776 -6.01 37.62 -17.99
N THR A 777 -6.44 37.87 -19.24
CA THR A 777 -7.22 39.07 -19.58
C THR A 777 -8.62 38.99 -18.99
N VAL A 778 -9.22 37.80 -18.93
CA VAL A 778 -10.48 37.58 -18.22
C VAL A 778 -10.30 37.72 -16.71
N LEU A 779 -9.26 37.12 -16.12
CA LEU A 779 -9.00 37.18 -14.69
C LEU A 779 -8.75 38.63 -14.21
N THR A 780 -7.84 39.35 -14.86
CA THR A 780 -7.53 40.77 -14.54
C THR A 780 -8.72 41.69 -14.79
N THR A 781 -9.56 41.42 -15.79
CA THR A 781 -10.78 42.19 -16.06
C THR A 781 -11.90 41.93 -15.04
N ALA A 782 -11.97 40.70 -14.50
CA ALA A 782 -13.07 40.24 -13.66
C ALA A 782 -12.85 40.37 -12.16
N PHE A 783 -11.61 40.31 -11.69
CA PHE A 783 -11.23 40.31 -10.27
C PHE A 783 -10.49 41.59 -9.84
N ALA A 784 -10.40 41.78 -8.52
CA ALA A 784 -9.41 42.63 -7.87
C ALA A 784 -8.52 41.74 -6.97
N PHE A 785 -7.20 41.89 -7.07
CA PHE A 785 -6.25 41.01 -6.37
C PHE A 785 -5.69 41.62 -5.10
N TYR A 786 -5.45 40.77 -4.11
CA TYR A 786 -4.88 41.15 -2.83
C TYR A 786 -3.77 40.16 -2.44
N ARG A 787 -2.56 40.66 -2.15
CA ARG A 787 -1.43 39.85 -1.68
C ARG A 787 -1.59 39.52 -0.19
N PRO A 788 -1.30 38.29 0.27
CA PRO A 788 -1.26 37.99 1.69
C PRO A 788 -0.14 38.79 2.38
N ASP A 789 -0.36 39.17 3.64
CA ASP A 789 0.64 39.79 4.51
C ASP A 789 1.59 38.69 5.06
N PRO A 790 2.91 38.73 4.77
CA PRO A 790 3.85 37.71 5.25
C PRO A 790 4.00 37.66 6.78
N GLN A 791 3.63 38.72 7.49
CA GLN A 791 3.79 38.85 8.94
C GLN A 791 2.48 38.58 9.71
N VAL A 792 1.32 38.67 9.05
CA VAL A 792 0.00 38.55 9.69
C VAL A 792 -0.90 37.59 8.90
N PRO A 793 -0.97 36.31 9.30
CA PRO A 793 -1.82 35.31 8.65
C PRO A 793 -3.27 35.79 8.50
N GLY A 794 -3.84 35.64 7.30
CA GLY A 794 -5.22 36.04 6.97
C GLY A 794 -5.44 37.53 6.72
N LYS A 795 -4.43 38.39 6.89
CA LYS A 795 -4.46 39.78 6.44
C LYS A 795 -4.00 39.87 4.97
N PHE A 796 -4.63 40.75 4.20
CA PHE A 796 -4.38 40.89 2.76
C PHE A 796 -4.32 42.37 2.37
N HIS A 797 -3.37 42.71 1.50
CA HIS A 797 -3.15 44.07 0.97
C HIS A 797 -3.54 44.13 -0.51
N ARG A 798 -4.29 45.16 -0.93
CA ARG A 798 -4.69 45.32 -2.33
C ARG A 798 -3.47 45.55 -3.22
N ILE A 799 -3.41 44.85 -4.34
CA ILE A 799 -2.37 44.99 -5.38
C ILE A 799 -2.78 46.12 -6.34
N GLN A 800 -1.81 46.92 -6.79
CA GLN A 800 -2.03 48.01 -7.74
C GLN A 800 -1.94 47.53 -9.20
N GLU A 801 -2.60 48.25 -10.11
CA GLU A 801 -2.60 47.90 -11.53
C GLU A 801 -1.17 48.06 -12.10
N GLY A 802 -0.55 46.94 -12.51
CA GLY A 802 0.84 46.86 -12.97
C GLY A 802 1.82 46.16 -12.01
N GLU A 803 1.45 45.90 -10.75
CA GLU A 803 2.24 45.05 -9.85
C GLU A 803 2.09 43.56 -10.22
N ILE A 804 3.14 42.75 -10.01
CA ILE A 804 3.11 41.29 -10.24
C ILE A 804 2.18 40.62 -9.21
N VAL A 805 1.18 39.89 -9.71
CA VAL A 805 0.22 39.15 -8.86
C VAL A 805 0.78 37.75 -8.52
N PRO A 806 1.00 37.41 -7.24
CA PRO A 806 1.47 36.08 -6.85
C PRO A 806 0.35 35.03 -6.86
N GLU A 807 0.68 33.75 -7.05
CA GLU A 807 -0.28 32.61 -7.00
C GLU A 807 -1.05 32.48 -5.67
N SER A 808 -0.49 33.03 -4.60
CA SER A 808 -1.10 33.10 -3.27
C SER A 808 -2.04 34.30 -3.08
N ALA A 809 -2.23 35.14 -4.11
CA ALA A 809 -3.15 36.26 -4.05
C ALA A 809 -4.61 35.81 -3.91
N LEU A 810 -5.38 36.57 -3.12
CA LEU A 810 -6.83 36.44 -3.03
C LEU A 810 -7.47 37.27 -4.15
N ALA A 811 -8.26 36.61 -4.99
CA ALA A 811 -9.00 37.23 -6.08
C ALA A 811 -10.46 37.49 -5.63
N ILE A 812 -10.88 38.76 -5.64
CA ILE A 812 -12.23 39.20 -5.22
C ILE A 812 -13.02 39.67 -6.44
N VAL A 813 -14.27 39.21 -6.60
CA VAL A 813 -15.05 39.42 -7.83
C VAL A 813 -15.49 40.88 -8.00
N ARG A 814 -15.15 41.47 -9.15
CA ARG A 814 -15.50 42.85 -9.56
C ARG A 814 -16.56 42.89 -10.66
N LYS A 815 -16.49 41.99 -11.66
CA LYS A 815 -17.43 41.92 -12.80
C LYS A 815 -18.11 40.54 -12.89
N PRO A 816 -19.11 40.23 -12.04
CA PRO A 816 -19.63 38.87 -11.90
C PRO A 816 -20.31 38.33 -13.18
N TRP A 817 -21.14 39.11 -13.87
CA TRP A 817 -21.75 38.67 -15.14
C TRP A 817 -20.75 38.40 -16.26
N TYR A 818 -19.65 39.16 -16.33
CA TYR A 818 -18.58 38.91 -17.30
C TYR A 818 -17.88 37.59 -16.99
N LEU A 819 -17.58 37.36 -15.71
CA LEU A 819 -16.94 36.14 -15.22
C LEU A 819 -17.81 34.90 -15.46
N PHE A 820 -19.09 34.95 -15.11
CA PHE A 820 -20.07 33.89 -15.34
C PHE A 820 -20.18 33.51 -16.83
N LYS A 821 -20.31 34.50 -17.73
CA LYS A 821 -20.37 34.25 -19.18
C LYS A 821 -19.08 33.63 -19.75
N ARG A 822 -17.92 33.83 -19.11
CA ARG A 822 -16.64 33.20 -19.49
C ARG A 822 -16.46 31.81 -18.87
N ALA A 823 -17.00 31.55 -17.69
CA ALA A 823 -16.92 30.24 -17.03
C ALA A 823 -17.71 29.14 -17.77
N ILE A 824 -18.87 29.47 -18.35
CA ILE A 824 -19.74 28.53 -19.07
C ILE A 824 -18.99 27.71 -20.14
N PRO A 825 -18.33 28.30 -21.17
CA PRO A 825 -17.61 27.52 -22.16
C PRO A 825 -16.36 26.82 -21.60
N ALA A 826 -15.70 27.41 -20.60
CA ALA A 826 -14.51 26.82 -20.00
C ALA A 826 -14.81 25.51 -19.24
N GLY A 827 -15.94 25.43 -18.53
CA GLY A 827 -16.37 24.20 -17.89
C GLY A 827 -16.94 23.15 -18.84
N LEU A 828 -17.53 23.54 -19.98
CA LEU A 828 -17.90 22.59 -21.04
C LEU A 828 -16.66 21.94 -21.65
N LYS A 829 -15.64 22.75 -22.00
CA LYS A 829 -14.30 22.28 -22.42
C LYS A 829 -13.79 21.25 -21.40
N ARG A 830 -13.85 21.57 -20.09
CA ARG A 830 -13.41 20.68 -19.01
C ARG A 830 -14.18 19.34 -18.95
N ILE A 831 -15.48 19.32 -19.24
CA ILE A 831 -16.28 18.08 -19.32
C ILE A 831 -15.77 17.19 -20.46
N ASP A 832 -15.48 17.75 -21.64
CA ASP A 832 -14.91 16.99 -22.76
C ASP A 832 -13.57 16.33 -22.39
N GLU A 833 -12.75 16.97 -21.56
CA GLU A 833 -11.53 16.35 -21.02
C GLU A 833 -11.85 15.15 -20.13
N LEU A 834 -12.80 15.28 -19.19
CA LEU A 834 -13.19 14.19 -18.30
C LEU A 834 -13.72 12.99 -19.09
N ILE A 835 -14.56 13.23 -20.11
CA ILE A 835 -15.06 12.20 -21.04
C ILE A 835 -13.90 11.57 -21.85
N ALA A 836 -12.92 12.37 -22.29
CA ALA A 836 -11.73 11.86 -22.99
C ALA A 836 -10.79 11.03 -22.08
N GLN A 837 -10.70 11.35 -20.78
CA GLN A 837 -10.02 10.50 -19.79
C GLN A 837 -10.83 9.25 -19.47
N ASP A 838 -12.17 9.33 -19.43
CA ASP A 838 -13.04 8.18 -19.17
C ASP A 838 -12.92 7.10 -20.23
N ARG A 839 -12.93 7.49 -21.52
CA ARG A 839 -12.73 6.59 -22.67
C ARG A 839 -11.44 5.76 -22.63
N ARG A 840 -10.46 6.10 -21.77
CA ARG A 840 -9.21 5.33 -21.56
C ARG A 840 -9.40 4.12 -20.64
N PHE A 841 -10.36 4.20 -19.72
CA PHE A 841 -10.76 3.15 -18.79
C PHE A 841 -12.20 3.43 -18.31
N PRO A 842 -13.23 3.03 -19.11
CA PRO A 842 -14.64 3.41 -18.89
C PRO A 842 -15.31 2.53 -17.82
N HIS A 843 -14.68 2.45 -16.64
CA HIS A 843 -15.08 1.61 -15.53
C HIS A 843 -14.92 2.27 -14.15
N SER A 844 -14.43 3.52 -14.07
CA SER A 844 -14.50 4.27 -12.81
C SER A 844 -15.90 4.82 -12.62
N THR A 845 -16.56 4.39 -11.55
CA THR A 845 -17.87 4.90 -11.14
C THR A 845 -17.74 6.35 -10.65
N GLU A 846 -16.63 6.63 -9.98
CA GLU A 846 -16.29 7.90 -9.38
C GLU A 846 -16.12 8.97 -10.47
N LEU A 847 -15.41 8.66 -11.57
CA LEU A 847 -15.22 9.59 -12.69
C LEU A 847 -16.54 9.86 -13.42
N ALA A 848 -17.36 8.83 -13.63
CA ALA A 848 -18.70 8.99 -14.20
C ALA A 848 -19.60 9.86 -13.31
N LEU A 849 -19.49 9.73 -11.98
CA LEU A 849 -20.25 10.55 -11.02
C LEU A 849 -19.79 12.01 -11.05
N HIS A 850 -18.48 12.27 -11.14
CA HIS A 850 -17.97 13.63 -11.36
C HIS A 850 -18.51 14.20 -12.69
N ILE A 851 -18.50 13.45 -13.80
CA ILE A 851 -19.08 13.93 -15.08
C ILE A 851 -20.59 14.23 -14.94
N ALA A 852 -21.35 13.35 -14.28
CA ALA A 852 -22.78 13.56 -14.03
C ALA A 852 -23.03 14.82 -13.18
N SER A 853 -22.31 15.01 -12.07
CA SER A 853 -22.43 16.22 -11.24
C SER A 853 -21.97 17.49 -11.95
N TRP A 854 -21.05 17.42 -12.92
CA TRP A 854 -20.75 18.57 -13.77
C TRP A 854 -21.95 18.91 -14.67
N TYR A 855 -22.52 17.93 -15.39
CA TYR A 855 -23.75 18.16 -16.17
C TYR A 855 -24.95 18.60 -15.31
N GLU A 856 -25.04 18.15 -14.06
CA GLU A 856 -26.03 18.62 -13.08
C GLU A 856 -25.96 20.14 -12.92
N ILE A 857 -24.79 20.72 -12.64
CA ILE A 857 -24.63 22.18 -12.49
C ILE A 857 -25.02 22.92 -13.78
N TYR A 858 -24.71 22.38 -14.96
CA TYR A 858 -25.07 22.97 -16.24
C TYR A 858 -26.59 22.94 -16.50
N ALA A 859 -27.23 21.78 -16.34
CA ALA A 859 -28.67 21.62 -16.49
C ALA A 859 -29.47 22.45 -15.46
N GLN A 860 -28.99 22.51 -14.21
CA GLN A 860 -29.70 23.17 -13.12
C GLN A 860 -29.49 24.69 -13.02
N ARG A 861 -28.26 25.20 -13.26
CA ARG A 861 -27.83 26.52 -12.76
C ARG A 861 -27.40 27.51 -13.84
N VAL A 862 -27.30 27.09 -15.10
CA VAL A 862 -26.94 27.99 -16.21
C VAL A 862 -28.20 28.60 -16.83
N PHE A 863 -28.64 29.72 -16.26
CA PHE A 863 -29.88 30.45 -16.64
C PHE A 863 -29.67 31.58 -17.67
N ASN A 864 -28.68 31.45 -18.56
CA ASN A 864 -28.35 32.46 -19.58
C ASN A 864 -29.05 32.17 -20.91
N ASP A 865 -29.85 33.11 -21.42
CA ASP A 865 -30.66 32.96 -22.65
C ASP A 865 -29.82 32.54 -23.87
N ALA A 866 -28.60 33.08 -23.99
CA ALA A 866 -27.68 32.80 -25.09
C ALA A 866 -27.15 31.34 -25.13
N VAL A 867 -27.55 30.49 -24.18
CA VAL A 867 -27.29 29.04 -24.16
C VAL A 867 -28.54 28.21 -23.81
N ALA A 868 -29.74 28.80 -23.86
CA ALA A 868 -30.99 28.10 -23.54
C ALA A 868 -31.20 26.85 -24.40
N ASP A 869 -30.95 26.95 -25.70
CA ASP A 869 -31.06 25.86 -26.69
C ASP A 869 -30.15 24.65 -26.38
N GLN A 870 -29.07 24.86 -25.62
CA GLN A 870 -28.13 23.80 -25.24
C GLN A 870 -28.57 23.04 -23.98
N ARG A 871 -29.45 23.63 -23.14
CA ARG A 871 -29.87 23.03 -21.87
C ARG A 871 -30.52 21.64 -22.07
N PRO A 872 -31.41 21.38 -23.04
CA PRO A 872 -31.97 20.04 -23.26
C PRO A 872 -30.90 18.97 -23.53
N GLY A 873 -29.78 19.33 -24.19
CA GLY A 873 -28.64 18.44 -24.38
C GLY A 873 -27.89 18.15 -23.07
N TRP A 874 -27.70 19.15 -22.22
CA TRP A 874 -27.11 18.96 -20.89
C TRP A 874 -28.02 18.15 -19.96
N GLU A 875 -29.34 18.34 -20.05
CA GLU A 875 -30.36 17.54 -19.35
C GLU A 875 -30.30 16.06 -19.76
N ALA A 876 -30.19 15.78 -21.06
CA ALA A 876 -30.04 14.42 -21.57
C ALA A 876 -28.72 13.78 -21.11
N ASN A 877 -27.59 14.50 -21.25
CA ASN A 877 -26.28 14.02 -20.82
C ASN A 877 -26.21 13.79 -19.30
N PHE A 878 -26.86 14.64 -18.49
CA PHE A 878 -26.96 14.44 -17.04
C PHE A 878 -27.63 13.11 -16.70
N LEU A 879 -28.74 12.78 -17.38
CA LEU A 879 -29.41 11.50 -17.21
C LEU A 879 -28.60 10.31 -17.74
N GLU A 880 -27.98 10.44 -18.92
CA GLU A 880 -27.11 9.39 -19.49
C GLU A 880 -25.95 9.05 -18.56
N TRP A 881 -25.22 10.05 -18.06
CA TRP A 881 -24.13 9.83 -17.12
C TRP A 881 -24.61 9.33 -15.74
N THR A 882 -25.83 9.70 -15.31
CA THR A 882 -26.45 9.15 -14.10
C THR A 882 -26.78 7.65 -14.24
N GLU A 883 -27.23 7.20 -15.42
CA GLU A 883 -27.42 5.77 -15.71
C GLU A 883 -26.07 5.04 -15.85
N GLU A 884 -25.09 5.66 -16.50
CA GLU A 884 -23.73 5.10 -16.67
C GLU A 884 -23.00 4.90 -15.32
N VAL A 885 -23.22 5.81 -14.36
CA VAL A 885 -22.78 5.64 -12.96
C VAL A 885 -23.33 4.37 -12.34
N LEU A 886 -24.64 4.14 -12.45
CA LEU A 886 -25.28 2.93 -11.92
C LEU A 886 -24.87 1.68 -12.71
N ARG A 887 -24.71 1.76 -14.03
CA ARG A 887 -24.21 0.64 -14.85
C ARG A 887 -22.81 0.17 -14.43
N ARG A 888 -22.01 1.05 -13.81
CA ARG A 888 -20.66 0.74 -13.28
C ARG A 888 -20.67 0.24 -11.83
N ASN A 889 -21.68 0.57 -11.03
CA ASN A 889 -21.88 0.06 -9.68
C ASN A 889 -23.39 0.02 -9.32
N PRO A 890 -24.13 -1.01 -9.77
CA PRO A 890 -25.59 -1.08 -9.59
C PRO A 890 -25.99 -1.61 -8.20
N TYR A 891 -25.09 -1.57 -7.22
CA TYR A 891 -25.29 -2.13 -5.88
C TYR A 891 -25.11 -1.09 -4.76
N HIS A 892 -24.92 0.20 -5.10
CA HIS A 892 -24.58 1.26 -4.16
C HIS A 892 -25.72 2.26 -3.94
N ALA A 893 -26.33 2.25 -2.74
CA ALA A 893 -27.53 3.02 -2.40
C ALA A 893 -27.45 4.53 -2.74
N ASP A 894 -26.33 5.21 -2.46
CA ASP A 894 -26.21 6.66 -2.74
C ASP A 894 -26.23 7.02 -4.24
N LEU A 895 -25.99 6.07 -5.14
CA LEU A 895 -26.08 6.30 -6.59
C LEU A 895 -27.54 6.27 -7.05
N TYR A 896 -28.35 5.38 -6.44
CA TYR A 896 -29.81 5.40 -6.59
C TYR A 896 -30.44 6.64 -5.95
N ARG A 897 -29.91 7.11 -4.80
CA ARG A 897 -30.26 8.41 -4.21
C ARG A 897 -29.98 9.57 -5.16
N PHE A 898 -28.82 9.55 -5.82
CA PHE A 898 -28.44 10.56 -6.82
C PHE A 898 -29.38 10.54 -8.04
N LYS A 899 -29.71 9.36 -8.57
CA LYS A 899 -30.70 9.20 -9.65
C LYS A 899 -32.12 9.64 -9.27
N GLY A 900 -32.56 9.31 -8.06
CA GLY A 900 -33.86 9.76 -7.53
C GLY A 900 -33.95 11.29 -7.44
N ASN A 901 -32.89 11.92 -6.91
CA ASN A 901 -32.75 13.38 -6.87
C ASN A 901 -32.68 14.00 -8.28
N ALA A 902 -31.98 13.37 -9.23
CA ALA A 902 -31.86 13.84 -10.60
C ALA A 902 -33.23 13.97 -11.26
N TYR A 903 -34.03 12.89 -11.30
CA TYR A 903 -35.38 12.95 -11.89
C TYR A 903 -36.31 13.92 -11.17
N LEU A 904 -36.35 13.90 -9.82
CA LEU A 904 -37.19 14.80 -9.05
C LEU A 904 -36.85 16.28 -9.32
N TRP A 905 -35.55 16.60 -9.46
CA TRP A 905 -35.15 17.97 -9.80
C TRP A 905 -35.60 18.38 -11.21
N LEU A 906 -35.49 17.48 -12.21
CA LEU A 906 -35.86 17.79 -13.59
C LEU A 906 -37.36 18.11 -13.75
N VAL A 907 -38.21 17.65 -12.82
CA VAL A 907 -39.62 18.03 -12.70
C VAL A 907 -39.78 19.37 -11.98
N LEU A 908 -39.22 19.50 -10.77
CA LEU A 908 -39.37 20.70 -9.93
C LEU A 908 -38.72 21.96 -10.53
N GLY A 909 -37.78 21.80 -11.47
CA GLY A 909 -37.09 22.89 -12.17
C GLY A 909 -37.80 23.42 -13.42
N ARG A 910 -39.03 22.97 -13.73
CA ARG A 910 -39.70 23.28 -15.01
C ARG A 910 -41.22 23.42 -14.93
N GLU A 911 -41.74 24.10 -15.94
CA GLU A 911 -43.10 23.89 -16.46
C GLU A 911 -42.95 23.14 -17.80
N LYS A 912 -43.02 21.79 -17.77
CA LYS A 912 -43.07 20.95 -18.96
C LYS A 912 -44.42 20.22 -19.05
N ASP A 913 -44.57 19.43 -20.10
CA ASP A 913 -45.66 18.47 -20.29
C ASP A 913 -45.84 17.57 -19.05
N GLU A 914 -47.08 17.47 -18.57
CA GLU A 914 -47.42 16.79 -17.33
C GLU A 914 -47.27 15.27 -17.43
N GLU A 915 -47.44 14.68 -18.63
CA GLU A 915 -47.22 13.24 -18.83
C GLU A 915 -45.73 12.89 -18.67
N SER A 916 -44.85 13.70 -19.27
CA SER A 916 -43.39 13.59 -19.07
C SER A 916 -42.99 13.74 -17.60
N ASP A 917 -43.53 14.74 -16.89
CA ASP A 917 -43.19 14.99 -15.49
C ASP A 917 -43.70 13.88 -14.55
N ARG A 918 -44.95 13.41 -14.71
CA ARG A 918 -45.48 12.22 -14.00
C ARG A 918 -44.58 10.99 -14.24
N SER A 919 -44.09 10.80 -15.47
CA SER A 919 -43.14 9.72 -15.80
C SER A 919 -41.80 9.84 -15.07
N TYR A 920 -41.29 11.06 -14.85
CA TYR A 920 -40.07 11.28 -14.07
C TYR A 920 -40.28 11.10 -12.57
N LEU A 921 -41.45 11.47 -12.01
CA LEU A 921 -41.76 11.26 -10.59
C LEU A 921 -41.79 9.77 -10.23
N GLU A 922 -42.43 8.91 -11.04
CA GLU A 922 -42.41 7.46 -10.78
C GLU A 922 -41.00 6.85 -10.93
N LYS A 923 -40.18 7.34 -11.88
CA LYS A 923 -38.76 6.93 -11.98
C LYS A 923 -37.92 7.38 -10.77
N ALA A 924 -38.22 8.56 -10.20
CA ALA A 924 -37.58 9.06 -8.99
C ALA A 924 -37.92 8.18 -7.78
N LYS A 925 -39.22 7.94 -7.56
CA LYS A 925 -39.80 7.05 -6.54
C LYS A 925 -39.20 5.64 -6.60
N ALA A 926 -39.20 5.00 -7.77
CA ALA A 926 -38.58 3.69 -7.98
C ALA A 926 -37.07 3.70 -7.64
N SER A 927 -36.35 4.76 -7.99
CA SER A 927 -34.92 4.91 -7.65
C SER A 927 -34.70 5.01 -6.14
N PHE A 928 -35.54 5.74 -5.40
CA PHE A 928 -35.46 5.79 -3.94
C PHE A 928 -35.87 4.46 -3.27
N GLU A 929 -36.69 3.63 -3.92
CA GLU A 929 -37.02 2.29 -3.43
C GLU A 929 -35.87 1.30 -3.64
N GLU A 930 -35.16 1.36 -4.77
CA GLU A 930 -33.89 0.61 -4.95
C GLU A 930 -32.83 1.05 -3.93
N MET A 931 -32.68 2.35 -3.67
CA MET A 931 -31.78 2.87 -2.62
C MET A 931 -32.01 2.18 -1.26
N LEU A 932 -33.27 1.97 -0.86
CA LEU A 932 -33.60 1.30 0.40
C LEU A 932 -33.37 -0.23 0.36
N LYS A 933 -33.38 -0.87 -0.81
CA LYS A 933 -33.02 -2.30 -0.94
C LYS A 933 -31.52 -2.52 -0.70
N TYR A 934 -30.67 -1.60 -1.17
CA TYR A 934 -29.21 -1.72 -1.01
C TYR A 934 -28.68 -1.22 0.35
N CYS A 935 -29.45 -0.40 1.09
CA CYS A 935 -29.10 0.02 2.45
C CYS A 935 -30.31 -0.03 3.42
N PRO A 936 -30.86 -1.24 3.70
CA PRO A 936 -32.15 -1.40 4.38
C PRO A 936 -32.19 -0.88 5.82
N LEU A 937 -31.04 -0.73 6.48
CA LEU A 937 -30.91 -0.25 7.86
C LEU A 937 -30.62 1.25 8.00
N SER A 938 -30.59 1.99 6.89
CA SER A 938 -30.33 3.43 6.93
C SER A 938 -31.60 4.23 7.24
N SER A 939 -31.56 4.96 8.35
CA SER A 939 -32.53 6.01 8.69
C SER A 939 -32.29 7.26 7.83
N GLY A 940 -31.03 7.66 7.62
CA GLY A 940 -30.64 8.77 6.75
C GLY A 940 -31.21 8.67 5.33
N HIS A 941 -31.14 7.49 4.69
CA HIS A 941 -31.73 7.28 3.35
C HIS A 941 -33.27 7.37 3.37
N ARG A 942 -33.93 6.97 4.46
CA ARG A 942 -35.39 7.14 4.62
C ARG A 942 -35.80 8.60 4.84
N TYR A 943 -35.05 9.37 5.64
CA TYR A 943 -35.30 10.81 5.78
C TYR A 943 -35.13 11.54 4.44
N VAL A 944 -34.14 11.16 3.61
CA VAL A 944 -33.99 11.69 2.25
C VAL A 944 -35.19 11.32 1.37
N TYR A 945 -35.66 10.06 1.39
CA TYR A 945 -36.84 9.66 0.61
C TYR A 945 -38.12 10.36 1.11
N ALA A 946 -38.28 10.56 2.42
CA ALA A 946 -39.38 11.33 2.97
C ALA A 946 -39.37 12.79 2.49
N GLY A 947 -38.20 13.46 2.49
CA GLY A 947 -38.04 14.82 1.95
C GLY A 947 -38.15 14.91 0.41
N ALA A 948 -38.07 13.78 -0.30
CA ALA A 948 -38.42 13.70 -1.71
C ALA A 948 -39.95 13.58 -1.89
N MET A 949 -40.61 12.71 -1.12
CA MET A 949 -42.07 12.56 -1.11
C MET A 949 -42.82 13.85 -0.72
N GLU A 950 -42.26 14.64 0.21
CA GLU A 950 -42.77 15.96 0.60
C GLU A 950 -42.89 16.89 -0.62
N LYS A 951 -41.83 16.97 -1.44
CA LYS A 951 -41.80 17.79 -2.66
C LYS A 951 -42.69 17.23 -3.80
N MET A 952 -42.85 15.91 -3.86
CA MET A 952 -43.79 15.29 -4.80
C MET A 952 -45.24 15.68 -4.45
N ALA A 953 -45.58 15.70 -3.16
CA ALA A 953 -46.89 16.15 -2.69
C ALA A 953 -47.13 17.65 -2.95
N GLU A 954 -46.11 18.50 -2.82
CA GLU A 954 -46.17 19.92 -3.19
C GLU A 954 -46.46 20.09 -4.69
N TRP A 955 -45.80 19.32 -5.56
CA TRP A 955 -46.03 19.35 -7.02
C TRP A 955 -47.44 18.85 -7.38
N TYR A 956 -47.89 17.71 -6.85
CA TYR A 956 -49.24 17.20 -7.10
C TYR A 956 -50.33 18.17 -6.62
N ARG A 957 -50.14 18.84 -5.47
CA ARG A 957 -51.03 19.93 -5.01
C ARG A 957 -51.07 21.09 -5.99
N ALA A 958 -49.93 21.52 -6.52
CA ALA A 958 -49.86 22.60 -7.51
C ALA A 958 -50.55 22.25 -8.84
N LYS A 959 -50.67 20.95 -9.17
CA LYS A 959 -51.43 20.43 -10.33
C LYS A 959 -52.90 20.10 -10.00
N GLY A 960 -53.34 20.22 -8.75
CA GLY A 960 -54.69 19.90 -8.31
C GLY A 960 -54.97 18.41 -8.04
N ASP A 961 -53.95 17.55 -8.14
CA ASP A 961 -54.05 16.11 -7.88
C ASP A 961 -53.99 15.83 -6.37
N ALA A 962 -55.10 16.11 -5.68
CA ALA A 962 -55.19 16.04 -4.22
C ALA A 962 -55.07 14.61 -3.68
N GLU A 963 -55.36 13.58 -4.49
CA GLU A 963 -55.27 12.19 -4.06
C GLU A 963 -53.82 11.69 -4.04
N GLU A 964 -53.05 11.85 -5.14
CA GLU A 964 -51.63 11.49 -5.13
C GLU A 964 -50.81 12.37 -4.19
N ALA A 965 -51.18 13.64 -4.02
CA ALA A 965 -50.59 14.48 -2.98
C ALA A 965 -50.75 13.89 -1.57
N GLN A 966 -51.92 13.33 -1.24
CA GLN A 966 -52.13 12.69 0.07
C GLN A 966 -51.37 11.37 0.17
N ARG A 967 -51.38 10.52 -0.88
CA ARG A 967 -50.62 9.27 -0.94
C ARG A 967 -49.12 9.50 -0.72
N CYS A 968 -48.54 10.56 -1.30
CA CYS A 968 -47.15 10.98 -1.05
C CYS A 968 -46.91 11.39 0.42
N LEU A 969 -47.84 12.11 1.05
CA LEU A 969 -47.71 12.54 2.46
C LEU A 969 -47.84 11.36 3.45
N ASP A 970 -48.74 10.42 3.17
CA ASP A 970 -48.88 9.20 3.96
C ASP A 970 -47.60 8.35 3.87
N LYS A 971 -47.02 8.23 2.67
CA LYS A 971 -45.72 7.57 2.44
C LYS A 971 -44.56 8.28 3.14
N MET A 972 -44.54 9.63 3.11
CA MET A 972 -43.57 10.44 3.87
C MET A 972 -43.69 10.19 5.38
N GLY A 973 -44.92 10.13 5.92
CA GLY A 973 -45.19 9.85 7.32
C GLY A 973 -44.66 8.47 7.74
N ALA A 974 -44.96 7.43 6.95
CA ALA A 974 -44.45 6.08 7.15
C ALA A 974 -42.91 6.02 7.13
N LEU A 975 -42.27 6.67 6.14
CA LEU A 975 -40.81 6.72 6.02
C LEU A 975 -40.14 7.43 7.21
N ARG A 976 -40.72 8.53 7.72
CA ARG A 976 -40.23 9.23 8.92
C ARG A 976 -40.39 8.36 10.17
N ALA A 977 -41.50 7.62 10.31
CA ALA A 977 -41.73 6.70 11.42
C ALA A 977 -40.76 5.49 11.40
N GLU A 978 -40.53 4.89 10.22
CA GLU A 978 -39.52 3.83 10.04
C GLU A 978 -38.10 4.33 10.41
N ALA A 979 -37.73 5.53 9.94
CA ALA A 979 -36.42 6.11 10.21
C ALA A 979 -36.18 6.34 11.71
N PHE A 980 -37.16 6.94 12.40
CA PHE A 980 -37.12 7.15 13.84
C PHE A 980 -37.07 5.83 14.63
N GLY A 981 -37.81 4.81 14.16
CA GLY A 981 -37.73 3.45 14.69
C GLY A 981 -36.33 2.84 14.57
N LEU A 982 -35.67 3.01 13.41
CA LEU A 982 -34.29 2.57 13.20
C LEU A 982 -33.29 3.34 14.05
N ASP A 983 -33.42 4.66 14.19
CA ASP A 983 -32.55 5.46 15.07
C ASP A 983 -32.69 5.05 16.54
N THR A 984 -33.92 4.80 16.97
CA THR A 984 -34.22 4.27 18.32
C THR A 984 -33.55 2.90 18.52
N GLN A 985 -33.70 1.97 17.57
CA GLN A 985 -33.03 0.66 17.63
C GLN A 985 -31.49 0.78 17.57
N ARG A 986 -30.93 1.67 16.76
CA ARG A 986 -29.48 1.98 16.71
C ARG A 986 -29.00 2.46 18.08
N ALA A 987 -29.71 3.42 18.69
CA ALA A 987 -29.38 3.98 20.00
C ALA A 987 -29.51 2.98 21.17
N HIS A 988 -30.39 1.98 21.07
CA HIS A 988 -30.49 0.86 22.01
C HIS A 988 -29.48 -0.26 21.76
N SER A 989 -29.02 -0.45 20.52
CA SER A 989 -28.06 -1.54 20.19
C SER A 989 -26.67 -1.33 20.80
N HIS A 990 -26.33 -0.09 21.18
CA HIS A 990 -25.01 0.34 21.66
C HIS A 990 -23.83 0.10 20.69
N VAL A 991 -24.11 -0.34 19.45
CA VAL A 991 -23.10 -0.66 18.42
C VAL A 991 -22.73 0.56 17.58
N TYR A 992 -23.70 1.42 17.29
CA TYR A 992 -23.53 2.62 16.47
C TYR A 992 -23.26 3.84 17.36
N PRO A 993 -22.49 4.84 16.87
CA PRO A 993 -22.47 6.15 17.52
C PRO A 993 -23.89 6.75 17.56
N ARG A 994 -24.18 7.48 18.65
CA ARG A 994 -25.37 8.33 18.79
C ARG A 994 -25.05 9.74 18.32
#